data_AF-A0A812WGK9-F1
#
_entry.id   AF-A0A812WGK9-F1
#
_cell.length_a   1.000
_cell.length_b   1.000
_cell.length_c   1.000
_cell.angle_alpha   90.00
_cell.angle_beta   90.00
_cell.angle_gamma   90.00
#
_symmetry.space_group_name_H-M   'P 1'
#
loop_
_entity.id
_entity.type
_entity.pdbx_description
1 polymer ?
#
loop_
_entity_poly.entity_id
_entity_poly.type
_entity_poly.pdbx_seq_one_letter_code
_entity_poly.pdbx_strand_id
1 'polypeptide(L)'
;MSAADKTFLSELGFPLPPDSGTDCPPVQWLPQVPEALLSALDKAKARIAGRPLRDLLFLEFFCGSGGLCAEVRKKGLVGSRGVDHQACHGVKCPVVSLDLATPGGAQIALEMISRPDVVLCHFAPPCGTATTPGTMRSHSAPDGVSNLEGAALVRVTTANRIYEVISSLIQRCTELGILWCLENPNRSLAWLTSCIASALRTPHVQTRFHHCMFGSQRRKHTSLCHNIPFAQALQVTCDGKHDHLPWGRLPDGGPAIKAEVSYPPLLCRCLAHAFVNQLLHLGATAPAVTLHEASVPAARAAQVAASRQPNKRLPPLVTEFAAIVTVRGPESQIPSSSVLEAAWPVDSSCIVHPPTPVLPVGTKRLSSFPDRGSQQGLEAKGACMVRFGIPWLPSDFVSQAIKCKHPKLLASALPKPLKECIERCVSQSPADLAKERTANLRQWMLRAKELKDECDEPLVSPHCRDILSNKSMRLLGEMIETSGYGDVNLPNDIGEGFDLLGPIPDSSGVMPKKATFASLSVSEVREVASDNQRSVWQATKDSIRTAEDLEVAREVYRLTLAELDAKWVEGPFGLSDLPKDAILTRRFGVVQSSWDAVKGSIKKIRPIDDLTESLANLTSSGTETIAPHGVDCIIVGLVHRSRLFRLHWSCFFDDFFLVSCDREMAHLDLIQKGFFEIMGWSTSVEKDDGFRPMARALGVEINLADSAAGLFKVSNTEARQKELSAIISGMLEKGSALSKDFEVLRGRLIFAENQIFGRMACRHMQRISRACRSKGMVEIRDELAVHFFGFKANLSLVH
;
A
#
# COMPACT_ATOMS: atom_id res chain seq x y z
N MET A 1 7.20 13.63 -17.40
CA MET A 1 7.65 14.92 -17.92
C MET A 1 6.53 15.93 -17.73
N SER A 2 6.88 17.10 -17.20
CA SER A 2 6.03 18.28 -17.21
C SER A 2 5.81 18.79 -18.64
N ALA A 3 4.92 19.78 -18.83
CA ALA A 3 4.79 20.45 -20.13
C ALA A 3 6.07 21.21 -20.52
N ALA A 4 6.74 21.85 -19.55
CA ALA A 4 8.00 22.54 -19.77
C ALA A 4 9.11 21.58 -20.22
N ASP A 5 9.21 20.38 -19.62
CA ASP A 5 10.20 19.37 -20.03
C ASP A 5 9.94 18.86 -21.47
N LYS A 6 8.67 18.81 -21.90
CA LYS A 6 8.28 18.40 -23.26
C LYS A 6 8.69 19.46 -24.29
N THR A 7 8.47 20.75 -23.99
CA THR A 7 8.90 21.86 -24.85
C THR A 7 10.43 21.90 -24.99
N PHE A 8 11.14 21.90 -23.86
CA PHE A 8 12.61 21.97 -23.81
C PHE A 8 13.29 20.83 -24.59
N LEU A 9 12.76 19.60 -24.50
CA LEU A 9 13.33 18.45 -25.24
C LEU A 9 12.93 18.43 -26.72
N SER A 10 11.80 19.04 -27.09
CA SER A 10 11.41 19.23 -28.50
C SER A 10 12.27 20.30 -29.20
N GLU A 11 12.62 21.38 -28.50
CA GLU A 11 13.53 22.44 -29.00
C GLU A 11 14.96 21.94 -29.21
N LEU A 12 15.36 20.91 -28.44
CA LEU A 12 16.66 20.23 -28.57
C LEU A 12 16.67 19.07 -29.59
N GLY A 13 15.59 18.88 -30.36
CA GLY A 13 15.53 17.88 -31.44
C GLY A 13 15.45 16.41 -30.98
N PHE A 14 15.19 16.14 -29.70
CA PHE A 14 15.07 14.77 -29.21
C PHE A 14 13.66 14.19 -29.47
N PRO A 15 13.54 12.97 -30.05
CA PRO A 15 12.24 12.34 -30.23
C PRO A 15 11.62 12.00 -28.87
N LEU A 16 10.47 12.61 -28.58
CA LEU A 16 9.72 12.38 -27.35
C LEU A 16 9.18 10.93 -27.31
N PRO A 17 9.39 10.17 -26.22
CA PRO A 17 8.81 8.83 -26.12
C PRO A 17 7.28 8.93 -26.00
N PRO A 18 6.50 8.16 -26.80
CA PRO A 18 5.05 8.13 -26.68
C PRO A 18 4.64 7.55 -25.31
N ASP A 19 3.51 8.04 -24.77
CA ASP A 19 3.00 7.64 -23.45
C ASP A 19 2.79 6.12 -23.37
N SER A 20 3.71 5.43 -22.68
CA SER A 20 3.70 3.97 -22.59
C SER A 20 2.57 3.46 -21.71
N GLY A 21 1.49 2.97 -22.35
CA GLY A 21 0.41 2.27 -21.68
C GLY A 21 0.91 1.04 -20.91
N THR A 22 0.58 0.97 -19.63
CA THR A 22 0.94 -0.14 -18.75
C THR A 22 -0.07 -1.26 -18.87
N ASP A 23 0.20 -2.26 -19.71
CA ASP A 23 -0.34 -3.63 -19.62
C ASP A 23 0.47 -4.52 -20.57
N CYS A 24 0.99 -5.67 -20.11
CA CYS A 24 1.74 -6.63 -20.93
C CYS A 24 1.28 -8.07 -20.63
N PRO A 25 0.80 -8.85 -21.63
CA PRO A 25 0.71 -10.30 -21.53
C PRO A 25 2.12 -10.95 -21.55
N PRO A 26 2.26 -12.21 -21.15
CA PRO A 26 3.56 -12.89 -21.08
C PRO A 26 4.17 -13.11 -22.47
N VAL A 27 5.51 -13.06 -22.51
CA VAL A 27 6.32 -13.33 -23.71
C VAL A 27 6.35 -14.84 -24.01
N GLN A 28 6.10 -15.21 -25.27
CA GLN A 28 6.16 -16.60 -25.76
C GLN A 28 7.57 -17.08 -26.13
N TRP A 29 8.59 -16.22 -26.10
CA TRP A 29 9.96 -16.70 -26.06
C TRP A 29 10.20 -17.42 -24.75
N LEU A 30 10.37 -18.73 -24.81
CA LEU A 30 10.81 -19.53 -23.68
C LEU A 30 12.34 -19.46 -23.57
N PRO A 31 12.90 -18.99 -22.45
CA PRO A 31 14.33 -19.07 -22.22
C PRO A 31 14.81 -20.52 -22.18
N GLN A 32 16.04 -20.77 -22.64
CA GLN A 32 16.72 -22.00 -22.25
C GLN A 32 16.91 -21.98 -20.72
N VAL A 33 16.48 -23.05 -20.07
CA VAL A 33 16.59 -23.24 -18.62
C VAL A 33 17.70 -24.26 -18.37
N PRO A 34 18.83 -23.88 -17.73
CA PRO A 34 19.83 -24.85 -17.32
C PRO A 34 19.24 -25.84 -16.32
N GLU A 35 19.62 -27.11 -16.44
CA GLU A 35 19.13 -28.20 -15.59
C GLU A 35 19.29 -27.90 -14.09
N ALA A 36 20.42 -27.28 -13.72
CA ALA A 36 20.71 -26.85 -12.34
C ALA A 36 19.68 -25.86 -11.75
N LEU A 37 18.90 -25.14 -12.57
CA LEU A 37 17.83 -24.25 -12.10
C LEU A 37 16.48 -24.94 -11.88
N LEU A 38 16.25 -26.14 -12.42
CA LEU A 38 14.92 -26.76 -12.43
C LEU A 38 14.34 -26.90 -11.01
N SER A 39 15.10 -27.47 -10.07
CA SER A 39 14.66 -27.63 -8.67
C SER A 39 14.31 -26.30 -7.97
N ALA A 40 15.07 -25.23 -8.25
CA ALA A 40 14.77 -23.90 -7.70
C ALA A 40 13.51 -23.29 -8.32
N LEU A 41 13.27 -23.54 -9.61
CA LEU A 41 12.08 -23.09 -10.33
C LEU A 41 10.82 -23.86 -9.94
N ASP A 42 10.92 -25.15 -9.62
CA ASP A 42 9.79 -25.93 -9.11
C ASP A 42 9.34 -25.44 -7.72
N LYS A 43 10.29 -25.14 -6.83
CA LYS A 43 9.99 -24.47 -5.55
C LYS A 43 9.34 -23.10 -5.77
N ALA A 44 9.85 -22.30 -6.70
CA ALA A 44 9.26 -21.01 -7.05
C ALA A 44 7.84 -21.16 -7.62
N LYS A 45 7.62 -22.15 -8.49
CA LYS A 45 6.29 -22.49 -9.03
C LYS A 45 5.31 -22.84 -7.91
N ALA A 46 5.70 -23.68 -6.95
CA ALA A 46 4.87 -24.02 -5.80
C ALA A 46 4.48 -22.79 -4.95
N ARG A 47 5.38 -21.80 -4.86
CA ARG A 47 5.14 -20.53 -4.14
C ARG A 47 4.24 -19.54 -4.90
N ILE A 48 4.25 -19.59 -6.24
CA ILE A 48 3.68 -18.55 -7.13
C ILE A 48 2.37 -18.98 -7.81
N ALA A 49 2.23 -20.26 -8.18
CA ALA A 49 1.15 -20.74 -9.05
C ALA A 49 -0.25 -20.47 -8.48
N GLY A 50 -1.18 -20.04 -9.34
CA GLY A 50 -2.56 -19.74 -8.99
C GLY A 50 -2.77 -18.43 -8.21
N ARG A 51 -1.70 -17.72 -7.82
CA ARG A 51 -1.78 -16.46 -7.05
C ARG A 51 -1.80 -15.25 -7.97
N PRO A 52 -2.65 -14.24 -7.73
CA PRO A 52 -2.68 -13.03 -8.56
C PRO A 52 -1.48 -12.12 -8.26
N LEU A 53 -0.89 -11.50 -9.27
CA LEU A 53 0.32 -10.66 -9.13
C LEU A 53 0.20 -9.55 -8.06
N ARG A 54 -1.01 -9.04 -7.81
CA ARG A 54 -1.29 -8.02 -6.77
C ARG A 54 -1.05 -8.48 -5.34
N ASP A 55 -1.09 -9.79 -5.09
CA ASP A 55 -0.91 -10.43 -3.78
C ASP A 55 0.51 -11.02 -3.64
N LEU A 56 1.40 -10.67 -4.59
CA LEU A 56 2.80 -11.04 -4.63
C LEU A 56 3.68 -9.79 -4.48
N LEU A 57 4.82 -9.95 -3.80
CA LEU A 57 5.75 -8.88 -3.47
C LEU A 57 7.12 -9.08 -4.14
N PHE A 58 7.64 -7.96 -4.63
CA PHE A 58 9.03 -7.77 -5.02
C PHE A 58 9.74 -6.86 -4.01
N LEU A 59 10.98 -7.20 -3.66
CA LEU A 59 11.88 -6.39 -2.84
C LEU A 59 13.09 -5.95 -3.66
N GLU A 60 13.31 -4.64 -3.79
CA GLU A 60 14.51 -4.05 -4.41
C GLU A 60 15.45 -3.58 -3.29
N PHE A 61 16.46 -4.37 -2.93
CA PHE A 61 17.50 -3.96 -1.99
C PHE A 61 18.54 -3.08 -2.69
N PHE A 62 18.94 -1.99 -2.02
CA PHE A 62 19.76 -0.90 -2.55
C PHE A 62 19.08 -0.14 -3.69
N CYS A 63 17.78 0.14 -3.52
CA CYS A 63 16.93 0.69 -4.59
C CYS A 63 17.27 2.12 -5.03
N GLY A 64 17.97 2.91 -4.22
CA GLY A 64 18.23 4.33 -4.43
C GLY A 64 16.95 5.12 -4.70
N SER A 65 16.67 5.42 -5.98
CA SER A 65 15.43 6.11 -6.39
C SER A 65 14.19 5.21 -6.51
N GLY A 66 14.29 3.90 -6.28
CA GLY A 66 13.17 2.95 -6.39
C GLY A 66 12.67 2.77 -7.82
N GLY A 67 13.56 2.93 -8.80
CA GLY A 67 13.19 3.00 -10.22
C GLY A 67 12.68 1.67 -10.78
N LEU A 68 13.27 0.54 -10.38
CA LEU A 68 12.86 -0.78 -10.82
C LEU A 68 11.57 -1.22 -10.11
N CYS A 69 11.49 -1.05 -8.79
CA CYS A 69 10.29 -1.35 -8.01
C CYS A 69 9.08 -0.53 -8.48
N ALA A 70 9.27 0.74 -8.88
CA ALA A 70 8.21 1.52 -9.49
C ALA A 70 7.65 0.89 -10.79
N GLU A 71 8.50 0.34 -11.67
CA GLU A 71 8.05 -0.35 -12.89
C GLU A 71 7.45 -1.74 -12.60
N VAL A 72 7.97 -2.48 -11.61
CA VAL A 72 7.40 -3.76 -11.17
C VAL A 72 5.99 -3.56 -10.57
N ARG A 73 5.80 -2.51 -9.75
CA ARG A 73 4.50 -2.13 -9.18
C ARG A 73 3.47 -1.78 -10.25
N LYS A 74 3.88 -1.10 -11.34
CA LYS A 74 3.00 -0.78 -12.49
C LYS A 74 2.53 -2.03 -13.25
N LYS A 75 3.28 -3.13 -13.19
CA LYS A 75 2.95 -4.39 -13.89
C LYS A 75 2.11 -5.37 -13.06
N GLY A 76 1.67 -4.99 -11.87
CA GLY A 76 0.69 -5.75 -11.09
C GLY A 76 1.06 -5.96 -9.63
N LEU A 77 2.36 -6.04 -9.29
CA LEU A 77 2.83 -6.28 -7.92
C LEU A 77 2.76 -4.99 -7.07
N VAL A 78 1.54 -4.50 -6.84
CA VAL A 78 1.24 -3.22 -6.19
C VAL A 78 1.71 -3.14 -4.74
N GLY A 79 2.00 -4.28 -4.11
CA GLY A 79 2.50 -4.38 -2.74
C GLY A 79 4.02 -4.17 -2.59
N SER A 80 4.81 -4.24 -3.66
CA SER A 80 6.29 -4.27 -3.63
C SER A 80 6.96 -3.05 -2.95
N ARG A 81 8.21 -3.21 -2.48
CA ARG A 81 8.98 -2.15 -1.79
C ARG A 81 10.40 -2.01 -2.36
N GLY A 82 10.93 -0.80 -2.27
CA GLY A 82 12.38 -0.61 -2.23
C GLY A 82 12.87 -0.75 -0.79
N VAL A 83 14.13 -1.14 -0.62
CA VAL A 83 14.84 -1.20 0.66
C VAL A 83 16.17 -0.51 0.47
N ASP A 84 16.50 0.42 1.36
CA ASP A 84 17.76 1.16 1.32
C ASP A 84 18.09 1.71 2.72
N HIS A 85 19.35 1.97 3.03
CA HIS A 85 19.75 2.52 4.33
C HIS A 85 19.04 3.85 4.66
N GLN A 86 18.80 4.68 3.64
CA GLN A 86 18.05 5.93 3.75
C GLN A 86 17.15 6.16 2.54
N ALA A 87 15.89 6.55 2.78
CA ALA A 87 14.98 6.98 1.73
C ALA A 87 15.45 8.32 1.10
N CYS A 88 15.87 8.30 -0.17
CA CYS A 88 16.37 9.51 -0.84
C CYS A 88 15.25 10.47 -1.27
N HIS A 89 15.57 11.76 -1.44
CA HIS A 89 14.62 12.71 -2.01
C HIS A 89 14.25 12.34 -3.46
N GLY A 90 12.95 12.20 -3.74
CA GLY A 90 12.45 11.89 -5.08
C GLY A 90 12.29 10.40 -5.41
N VAL A 91 12.20 9.53 -4.40
CA VAL A 91 11.85 8.11 -4.57
C VAL A 91 10.58 7.90 -5.39
N LYS A 92 10.61 6.91 -6.28
CA LYS A 92 9.53 6.57 -7.24
C LYS A 92 8.58 5.49 -6.72
N CYS A 93 8.91 4.86 -5.59
CA CYS A 93 8.10 3.87 -4.89
C CYS A 93 8.21 4.09 -3.37
N PRO A 94 7.36 3.45 -2.54
CA PRO A 94 7.60 3.37 -1.10
C PRO A 94 8.89 2.60 -0.82
N VAL A 95 9.72 3.14 0.09
CA VAL A 95 11.01 2.58 0.51
C VAL A 95 10.96 2.28 2.01
N VAL A 96 11.50 1.13 2.41
CA VAL A 96 11.79 0.79 3.81
C VAL A 96 13.21 1.27 4.11
N SER A 97 13.39 2.05 5.18
CA SER A 97 14.74 2.48 5.60
C SER A 97 15.34 1.34 6.42
N LEU A 98 16.44 0.75 5.94
CA LEU A 98 17.03 -0.43 6.56
C LEU A 98 18.53 -0.51 6.26
N ASP A 99 19.36 -0.42 7.30
CA ASP A 99 20.81 -0.58 7.15
C ASP A 99 21.22 -2.06 7.29
N LEU A 100 21.49 -2.70 6.15
CA LEU A 100 21.94 -4.09 6.10
C LEU A 100 23.34 -4.33 6.70
N ALA A 101 24.05 -3.29 7.12
CA ALA A 101 25.28 -3.45 7.90
C ALA A 101 25.02 -3.76 9.39
N THR A 102 23.86 -3.39 9.95
CA THR A 102 23.53 -3.66 11.37
C THR A 102 22.96 -5.07 11.56
N PRO A 103 23.10 -5.67 12.76
CA PRO A 103 22.46 -6.95 13.07
C PRO A 103 20.93 -6.92 12.95
N GLY A 104 20.27 -5.86 13.46
CA GLY A 104 18.81 -5.73 13.40
C GLY A 104 18.31 -5.49 11.97
N GLY A 105 19.00 -4.67 11.18
CA GLY A 105 18.71 -4.49 9.76
C GLY A 105 18.85 -5.77 8.94
N ALA A 106 19.88 -6.59 9.22
CA ALA A 106 20.03 -7.91 8.63
C ALA A 106 18.93 -8.91 9.06
N GLN A 107 18.52 -8.88 10.34
CA GLN A 107 17.42 -9.70 10.86
C GLN A 107 16.08 -9.33 10.19
N ILE A 108 15.73 -8.05 10.16
CA ILE A 108 14.49 -7.58 9.50
C ILE A 108 14.50 -7.96 8.03
N ALA A 109 15.63 -7.86 7.32
CA ALA A 109 15.71 -8.29 5.93
C ALA A 109 15.43 -9.80 5.76
N LEU A 110 15.85 -10.63 6.72
CA LEU A 110 15.57 -12.06 6.76
C LEU A 110 14.09 -12.36 7.05
N GLU A 111 13.47 -11.62 7.98
CA GLU A 111 12.04 -11.67 8.27
C GLU A 111 11.21 -11.24 7.06
N MET A 112 11.60 -10.15 6.39
CA MET A 112 10.99 -9.64 5.17
C MET A 112 10.93 -10.71 4.07
N ILE A 113 12.04 -11.39 3.76
CA ILE A 113 12.05 -12.44 2.72
C ILE A 113 11.35 -13.72 3.17
N SER A 114 11.23 -13.98 4.47
CA SER A 114 10.58 -15.19 4.98
C SER A 114 9.07 -15.18 4.74
N ARG A 115 8.43 -14.00 4.59
CA ARG A 115 6.99 -13.86 4.32
C ARG A 115 6.55 -14.60 3.06
N PRO A 116 5.42 -15.34 3.08
CA PRO A 116 4.96 -16.17 1.95
C PRO A 116 4.53 -15.36 0.71
N ASP A 117 4.33 -14.04 0.82
CA ASP A 117 4.00 -13.15 -0.30
C ASP A 117 5.22 -12.58 -1.03
N VAL A 118 6.42 -12.61 -0.45
CA VAL A 118 7.66 -12.27 -1.18
C VAL A 118 8.03 -13.41 -2.13
N VAL A 119 8.15 -13.09 -3.42
CA VAL A 119 8.46 -14.06 -4.49
C VAL A 119 9.65 -13.68 -5.35
N LEU A 120 10.13 -12.41 -5.27
CA LEU A 120 11.28 -11.95 -6.02
C LEU A 120 12.09 -10.91 -5.24
N CYS A 121 13.41 -11.07 -5.17
CA CYS A 121 14.36 -10.13 -4.58
C CYS A 121 15.40 -9.67 -5.61
N HIS A 122 15.69 -8.36 -5.67
CA HIS A 122 16.80 -7.80 -6.44
C HIS A 122 17.79 -7.12 -5.52
N PHE A 123 19.08 -7.37 -5.70
CA PHE A 123 20.18 -6.84 -4.89
C PHE A 123 21.15 -6.08 -5.78
N ALA A 124 21.34 -4.77 -5.55
CA ALA A 124 22.30 -3.95 -6.28
C ALA A 124 23.34 -3.27 -5.34
N PRO A 125 24.17 -4.04 -4.60
CA PRO A 125 24.99 -3.50 -3.52
C PRO A 125 26.05 -2.48 -3.99
N PRO A 126 26.44 -1.52 -3.11
CA PRO A 126 27.41 -0.48 -3.44
C PRO A 126 28.78 -1.04 -3.87
N CYS A 127 29.13 -0.86 -5.15
CA CYS A 127 30.39 -1.36 -5.72
C CYS A 127 31.64 -0.47 -5.44
N GLY A 128 31.48 0.66 -4.73
CA GLY A 128 32.51 1.71 -4.62
C GLY A 128 33.79 1.37 -3.82
N THR A 129 33.90 0.17 -3.25
CA THR A 129 35.17 -0.37 -2.71
C THR A 129 35.82 -1.41 -3.63
N ALA A 130 35.12 -1.82 -4.70
CA ALA A 130 35.44 -2.97 -5.54
C ALA A 130 35.65 -2.63 -7.02
N THR A 131 35.49 -1.37 -7.42
CA THR A 131 35.85 -0.87 -8.75
C THR A 131 37.25 -0.22 -8.73
N THR A 132 38.14 -0.68 -9.61
CA THR A 132 39.58 -0.36 -9.65
C THR A 132 39.92 0.95 -10.39
N PRO A 133 41.14 1.52 -10.20
CA PRO A 133 42.34 0.93 -9.59
C PRO A 133 42.77 1.47 -8.21
N GLY A 134 43.15 0.54 -7.31
CA GLY A 134 44.01 0.71 -6.12
C GLY A 134 43.66 1.84 -5.14
N THR A 135 43.12 1.57 -3.94
CA THR A 135 43.92 0.97 -2.85
C THR A 135 43.20 -0.09 -2.02
N MET A 136 41.88 -0.24 -2.12
CA MET A 136 41.09 -0.97 -1.11
C MET A 136 41.02 -2.49 -1.30
N ARG A 137 41.08 -3.00 -2.53
CA ARG A 137 40.96 -4.44 -2.85
C ARG A 137 41.86 -4.78 -4.04
N SER A 138 42.28 -6.03 -4.15
CA SER A 138 43.04 -6.56 -5.30
C SER A 138 42.46 -7.90 -5.77
N HIS A 139 42.98 -8.47 -6.86
CA HIS A 139 42.61 -9.82 -7.29
C HIS A 139 43.10 -10.92 -6.32
N SER A 140 44.22 -10.71 -5.63
CA SER A 140 44.77 -11.65 -4.63
C SER A 140 44.20 -11.43 -3.23
N ALA A 141 43.69 -10.22 -2.94
CA ALA A 141 43.06 -9.84 -1.70
C ALA A 141 41.70 -9.15 -2.00
N PRO A 142 40.70 -9.93 -2.49
CA PRO A 142 39.41 -9.37 -2.90
C PRO A 142 38.58 -8.88 -1.71
N ASP A 143 38.74 -9.48 -0.54
CA ASP A 143 38.04 -9.08 0.70
C ASP A 143 38.64 -7.80 1.34
N GLY A 144 39.83 -7.38 0.91
CA GLY A 144 40.53 -6.20 1.43
C GLY A 144 42.03 -6.46 1.49
N VAL A 145 42.85 -5.45 1.13
CA VAL A 145 44.31 -5.56 1.34
C VAL A 145 44.66 -5.41 2.83
N SER A 146 45.75 -6.05 3.27
CA SER A 146 46.09 -6.17 4.69
C SER A 146 46.50 -4.86 5.37
N ASN A 147 46.86 -3.82 4.61
CA ASN A 147 47.33 -2.53 5.10
C ASN A 147 46.25 -1.42 5.06
N LEU A 148 44.98 -1.79 5.22
CA LEU A 148 43.88 -0.82 5.29
C LEU A 148 43.74 -0.22 6.68
N GLU A 149 43.66 1.11 6.74
CA GLU A 149 43.48 1.86 7.97
C GLU A 149 42.34 2.88 7.85
N GLY A 150 41.87 3.37 9.00
CA GLY A 150 40.88 4.45 9.12
C GLY A 150 39.64 4.26 8.25
N ALA A 151 39.25 5.31 7.52
CA ALA A 151 38.05 5.32 6.69
C ALA A 151 38.07 4.29 5.54
N ALA A 152 39.25 3.86 5.07
CA ALA A 152 39.34 2.84 4.02
C ALA A 152 39.01 1.45 4.57
N LEU A 153 39.53 1.13 5.76
CA LEU A 153 39.21 -0.11 6.47
C LEU A 153 37.70 -0.18 6.79
N VAL A 154 37.13 0.87 7.39
CA VAL A 154 35.70 0.92 7.73
C VAL A 154 34.83 0.66 6.49
N ARG A 155 35.10 1.34 5.36
CA ARG A 155 34.34 1.14 4.11
C ARG A 155 34.43 -0.29 3.57
N VAL A 156 35.59 -0.94 3.67
CA VAL A 156 35.78 -2.33 3.22
C VAL A 156 35.07 -3.31 4.15
N THR A 157 35.20 -3.15 5.47
CA THR A 157 34.54 -3.97 6.48
C THR A 157 33.01 -3.88 6.38
N THR A 158 32.44 -2.66 6.30
CA THR A 158 31.00 -2.46 6.09
C THR A 158 30.51 -3.09 4.78
N ALA A 159 31.27 -2.95 3.69
CA ALA A 159 30.92 -3.58 2.41
C ALA A 159 30.97 -5.12 2.50
N ASN A 160 31.95 -5.71 3.19
CA ASN A 160 32.03 -7.15 3.41
C ASN A 160 30.85 -7.65 4.24
N ARG A 161 30.46 -6.94 5.31
CA ARG A 161 29.29 -7.27 6.12
C ARG A 161 27.99 -7.26 5.29
N ILE A 162 27.84 -6.27 4.42
CA ILE A 162 26.73 -6.21 3.46
C ILE A 162 26.77 -7.42 2.49
N TYR A 163 27.93 -7.78 1.96
CA TYR A 163 28.07 -8.94 1.07
C TYR A 163 27.78 -10.28 1.77
N GLU A 164 28.15 -10.41 3.04
CA GLU A 164 27.82 -11.55 3.90
C GLU A 164 26.30 -11.69 4.08
N VAL A 165 25.61 -10.60 4.45
CA VAL A 165 24.15 -10.57 4.58
C VAL A 165 23.47 -10.92 3.25
N ILE A 166 23.93 -10.38 2.13
CA ILE A 166 23.40 -10.72 0.79
C ILE A 166 23.60 -12.21 0.46
N SER A 167 24.73 -12.81 0.83
CA SER A 167 24.96 -14.25 0.66
C SER A 167 23.90 -15.07 1.41
N SER A 168 23.67 -14.74 2.68
CA SER A 168 22.65 -15.41 3.51
C SER A 168 21.24 -15.22 2.94
N LEU A 169 20.89 -14.01 2.49
CA LEU A 169 19.59 -13.72 1.87
C LEU A 169 19.40 -14.47 0.54
N ILE A 170 20.42 -14.61 -0.30
CA ILE A 170 20.35 -15.36 -1.58
C ILE A 170 20.17 -16.87 -1.34
N GLN A 171 20.93 -17.43 -0.38
CA GLN A 171 20.78 -18.83 0.02
C GLN A 171 19.36 -19.09 0.55
N ARG A 172 18.90 -18.24 1.48
CA ARG A 172 17.54 -18.34 2.04
C ARG A 172 16.43 -18.13 0.99
N CYS A 173 16.61 -17.21 0.03
CA CYS A 173 15.68 -17.07 -1.08
C CYS A 173 15.56 -18.39 -1.87
N THR A 174 16.68 -19.07 -2.13
CA THR A 174 16.67 -20.33 -2.90
C THR A 174 16.07 -21.49 -2.11
N GLU A 175 16.27 -21.55 -0.79
CA GLU A 175 15.58 -22.50 0.08
C GLU A 175 14.06 -22.37 0.00
N LEU A 176 13.58 -21.12 0.10
CA LEU A 176 12.16 -20.73 0.20
C LEU A 176 11.41 -20.70 -1.15
N GLY A 177 12.09 -20.95 -2.28
CA GLY A 177 11.47 -20.83 -3.61
C GLY A 177 11.23 -19.37 -4.02
N ILE A 178 12.12 -18.46 -3.66
CA ILE A 178 12.09 -17.04 -4.01
C ILE A 178 13.06 -16.81 -5.17
N LEU A 179 12.59 -16.11 -6.19
CA LEU A 179 13.43 -15.70 -7.31
C LEU A 179 14.38 -14.59 -6.85
N TRP A 180 15.64 -14.60 -7.30
CA TRP A 180 16.63 -13.59 -6.92
C TRP A 180 17.49 -13.15 -8.09
N CYS A 181 17.97 -11.91 -7.99
CA CYS A 181 18.89 -11.29 -8.94
C CYS A 181 19.91 -10.41 -8.20
N LEU A 182 21.20 -10.61 -8.45
CA LEU A 182 22.32 -9.84 -7.91
C LEU A 182 23.01 -9.07 -9.04
N GLU A 183 23.09 -7.74 -8.93
CA GLU A 183 23.78 -6.86 -9.88
C GLU A 183 25.12 -6.34 -9.36
N ASN A 184 26.10 -6.28 -10.25
CA ASN A 184 27.31 -5.48 -10.09
C ASN A 184 27.93 -5.17 -11.46
N PRO A 185 28.80 -4.14 -11.58
CA PRO A 185 29.66 -3.98 -12.76
C PRO A 185 30.41 -5.27 -13.11
N ASN A 186 30.49 -5.64 -14.39
CA ASN A 186 31.04 -6.92 -14.85
C ASN A 186 32.51 -7.16 -14.43
N ARG A 187 33.28 -6.08 -14.21
CA ARG A 187 34.70 -6.14 -13.78
C ARG A 187 34.90 -5.81 -12.28
N SER A 188 33.84 -5.82 -11.48
CA SER A 188 33.92 -5.55 -10.04
C SER A 188 34.68 -6.66 -9.30
N LEU A 189 35.56 -6.29 -8.37
CA LEU A 189 36.18 -7.24 -7.44
C LEU A 189 35.18 -7.84 -6.45
N ALA A 190 33.96 -7.29 -6.34
CA ALA A 190 32.90 -7.81 -5.47
C ALA A 190 32.58 -9.28 -5.80
N TRP A 191 32.61 -9.65 -7.09
CA TRP A 191 32.40 -11.03 -7.57
C TRP A 191 33.45 -12.03 -7.06
N LEU A 192 34.61 -11.56 -6.61
CA LEU A 192 35.70 -12.38 -6.08
C LEU A 192 35.77 -12.40 -4.55
N THR A 193 34.91 -11.63 -3.86
CA THR A 193 34.87 -11.66 -2.39
C THR A 193 34.39 -13.01 -1.89
N SER A 194 34.91 -13.48 -0.76
CA SER A 194 34.57 -14.79 -0.19
C SER A 194 33.05 -14.93 0.04
N CYS A 195 32.40 -13.86 0.50
CA CYS A 195 30.95 -13.80 0.70
C CYS A 195 30.15 -13.95 -0.61
N ILE A 196 30.46 -13.16 -1.66
CA ILE A 196 29.71 -13.27 -2.92
C ILE A 196 30.04 -14.57 -3.67
N ALA A 197 31.29 -15.03 -3.62
CA ALA A 197 31.66 -16.35 -4.16
C ALA A 197 30.91 -17.49 -3.44
N SER A 198 30.61 -17.33 -2.15
CA SER A 198 29.73 -18.24 -1.38
C SER A 198 28.30 -18.24 -1.90
N ALA A 199 27.71 -17.06 -2.14
CA ALA A 199 26.38 -16.91 -2.73
C ALA A 199 26.28 -17.53 -4.13
N LEU A 200 27.33 -17.37 -4.95
CA LEU A 200 27.35 -17.89 -6.33
C LEU A 200 27.58 -19.40 -6.44
N ARG A 201 27.80 -20.14 -5.34
CA ARG A 201 27.68 -21.61 -5.34
C ARG A 201 26.23 -22.08 -5.50
N THR A 202 25.26 -21.22 -5.21
CA THR A 202 23.84 -21.48 -5.49
C THR A 202 23.58 -21.49 -7.00
N PRO A 203 22.75 -22.42 -7.54
CA PRO A 203 22.44 -22.47 -8.95
C PRO A 203 21.92 -21.14 -9.50
N HIS A 204 22.58 -20.63 -10.55
CA HIS A 204 22.28 -19.34 -11.16
C HIS A 204 22.67 -19.33 -12.64
N VAL A 205 22.15 -18.34 -13.35
CA VAL A 205 22.56 -17.92 -14.70
C VAL A 205 23.23 -16.55 -14.59
N GLN A 206 24.21 -16.28 -15.45
CA GLN A 206 24.82 -14.97 -15.58
C GLN A 206 24.42 -14.29 -16.90
N THR A 207 23.76 -13.14 -16.80
CA THR A 207 23.39 -12.29 -17.93
C THR A 207 24.26 -11.03 -17.94
N ARG A 208 24.88 -10.69 -19.08
CA ARG A 208 25.80 -9.54 -19.20
C ARG A 208 25.28 -8.53 -20.22
N PHE A 209 25.32 -7.24 -19.89
CA PHE A 209 24.90 -6.19 -20.81
C PHE A 209 25.53 -4.83 -20.59
N HIS A 210 25.42 -3.97 -21.62
CA HIS A 210 25.79 -2.56 -21.55
C HIS A 210 24.57 -1.66 -21.34
N HIS A 211 24.60 -0.80 -20.31
CA HIS A 211 23.49 0.10 -19.97
C HIS A 211 23.14 1.09 -21.10
N CYS A 212 24.07 1.42 -22.00
CA CYS A 212 23.79 2.33 -23.12
C CYS A 212 22.74 1.78 -24.10
N MET A 213 22.70 0.45 -24.27
CA MET A 213 21.66 -0.26 -25.03
C MET A 213 20.27 -0.19 -24.37
N PHE A 214 20.18 0.39 -23.17
CA PHE A 214 18.95 0.67 -22.43
C PHE A 214 18.81 2.16 -22.08
N GLY A 215 19.37 3.07 -22.91
CA GLY A 215 19.18 4.51 -22.77
C GLY A 215 20.06 5.21 -21.73
N SER A 216 21.15 4.59 -21.29
CA SER A 216 22.23 5.30 -20.60
C SER A 216 23.11 6.05 -21.60
N GLN A 217 23.61 7.23 -21.22
CA GLN A 217 24.65 7.93 -21.98
C GLN A 217 26.06 7.36 -21.75
N ARG A 218 26.22 6.32 -20.89
CA ARG A 218 27.51 5.70 -20.57
C ARG A 218 27.52 4.20 -20.84
N ARG A 219 28.66 3.71 -21.34
CA ARG A 219 28.95 2.29 -21.63
C ARG A 219 29.20 1.45 -20.35
N LYS A 220 28.34 1.55 -19.33
CA LYS A 220 28.45 0.70 -18.11
C LYS A 220 28.20 -0.77 -18.49
N HIS A 221 29.23 -1.60 -18.37
CA HIS A 221 29.14 -3.05 -18.57
C HIS A 221 28.82 -3.73 -17.24
N THR A 222 27.67 -4.40 -17.18
CA THR A 222 27.04 -4.91 -15.96
C THR A 222 26.77 -6.41 -16.09
N SER A 223 26.88 -7.12 -14.98
CA SER A 223 26.49 -8.52 -14.85
C SER A 223 25.34 -8.66 -13.86
N LEU A 224 24.38 -9.52 -14.20
CA LEU A 224 23.38 -10.04 -13.29
C LEU A 224 23.66 -11.52 -13.07
N CYS A 225 23.73 -11.95 -11.82
CA CYS A 225 23.64 -13.37 -11.45
C CYS A 225 22.23 -13.62 -10.89
N HIS A 226 21.49 -14.58 -11.42
CA HIS A 226 20.08 -14.77 -11.07
C HIS A 226 19.56 -16.19 -11.31
N ASN A 227 18.47 -16.57 -10.64
CA ASN A 227 17.69 -17.78 -10.97
C ASN A 227 16.43 -17.48 -11.83
N ILE A 228 16.43 -16.37 -12.57
CA ILE A 228 15.31 -15.87 -13.38
C ILE A 228 15.59 -16.09 -14.89
N PRO A 229 15.22 -17.25 -15.49
CA PRO A 229 15.41 -17.53 -16.91
C PRO A 229 15.03 -16.39 -17.87
N PHE A 230 13.90 -15.71 -17.66
CA PHE A 230 13.46 -14.62 -18.54
C PHE A 230 14.39 -13.39 -18.53
N ALA A 231 15.24 -13.21 -17.51
CA ALA A 231 16.19 -12.10 -17.46
C ALA A 231 17.34 -12.23 -18.49
N GLN A 232 17.57 -13.43 -19.05
CA GLN A 232 18.54 -13.67 -20.12
C GLN A 232 18.27 -12.82 -21.38
N ALA A 233 17.02 -12.44 -21.64
CA ALA A 233 16.64 -11.56 -22.75
C ALA A 233 17.25 -10.13 -22.65
N LEU A 234 17.86 -9.78 -21.52
CA LEU A 234 18.61 -8.53 -21.33
C LEU A 234 20.02 -8.58 -21.90
N GLN A 235 20.54 -9.75 -22.32
CA GLN A 235 21.91 -9.88 -22.80
C GLN A 235 22.16 -9.04 -24.07
N VAL A 236 23.00 -8.01 -23.96
CA VAL A 236 23.32 -7.13 -25.10
C VAL A 236 24.65 -6.39 -24.93
N THR A 237 25.49 -6.46 -25.96
CA THR A 237 26.70 -5.64 -26.07
C THR A 237 26.43 -4.33 -26.80
N CYS A 238 27.20 -3.29 -26.47
CA CYS A 238 27.20 -2.04 -27.22
C CYS A 238 27.60 -2.31 -28.69
N ASP A 239 26.82 -1.78 -29.64
CA ASP A 239 27.04 -1.94 -31.08
C ASP A 239 27.97 -0.88 -31.70
N GLY A 240 28.37 0.12 -30.90
CA GLY A 240 29.25 1.21 -31.33
C GLY A 240 28.58 2.29 -32.18
N LYS A 241 27.24 2.29 -32.32
CA LYS A 241 26.51 3.23 -33.20
C LYS A 241 26.08 4.55 -32.53
N HIS A 242 26.58 4.83 -31.33
CA HIS A 242 26.21 6.01 -30.55
C HIS A 242 27.37 6.45 -29.65
N ASP A 243 27.40 7.75 -29.35
CA ASP A 243 28.40 8.35 -28.48
C ASP A 243 28.20 7.99 -27.01
N HIS A 244 29.30 8.07 -26.25
CA HIS A 244 29.30 7.81 -24.82
C HIS A 244 29.95 8.96 -24.07
N LEU A 245 29.33 9.38 -22.96
CA LEU A 245 29.94 10.31 -22.02
C LEU A 245 31.16 9.66 -21.34
N PRO A 246 32.19 10.47 -20.99
CA PRO A 246 33.33 9.99 -20.21
C PRO A 246 32.90 9.57 -18.79
N TRP A 247 33.75 8.73 -18.20
CA TRP A 247 33.64 8.29 -16.81
C TRP A 247 34.21 9.36 -15.86
N GLY A 248 33.51 9.66 -14.75
CA GLY A 248 34.03 10.53 -13.70
C GLY A 248 33.32 11.87 -13.53
N ARG A 249 33.98 12.99 -13.85
CA ARG A 249 33.44 14.34 -13.63
C ARG A 249 32.57 14.82 -14.80
N LEU A 250 31.61 15.68 -14.49
CA LEU A 250 30.86 16.47 -15.46
C LEU A 250 31.76 17.58 -16.06
N PRO A 251 31.38 18.20 -17.18
CA PRO A 251 32.16 19.28 -17.82
C PRO A 251 32.38 20.52 -16.94
N ASP A 252 31.53 20.72 -15.92
CA ASP A 252 31.63 21.79 -14.91
C ASP A 252 32.57 21.44 -13.74
N GLY A 253 33.22 20.27 -13.76
CA GLY A 253 34.07 19.77 -12.69
C GLY A 253 33.32 19.10 -11.53
N GLY A 254 31.99 19.06 -11.57
CA GLY A 254 31.15 18.38 -10.58
C GLY A 254 31.23 16.85 -10.67
N PRO A 255 31.01 16.11 -9.57
CA PRO A 255 31.03 14.64 -9.59
C PRO A 255 29.73 14.07 -10.22
N ALA A 256 29.83 13.26 -11.28
CA ALA A 256 28.66 12.76 -12.03
C ALA A 256 27.81 11.67 -11.33
N ILE A 257 28.02 11.47 -10.03
CA ILE A 257 27.64 10.27 -9.25
C ILE A 257 26.15 9.90 -9.37
N LYS A 258 25.23 10.87 -9.30
CA LYS A 258 23.77 10.56 -9.30
C LYS A 258 23.27 9.92 -10.61
N ALA A 259 23.88 10.27 -11.75
CA ALA A 259 23.53 9.71 -13.05
C ALA A 259 24.21 8.35 -13.32
N GLU A 260 25.33 8.07 -12.65
CA GLU A 260 26.09 6.81 -12.81
C GLU A 260 25.53 5.66 -11.95
N VAL A 261 24.89 5.98 -10.82
CA VAL A 261 24.30 4.99 -9.89
C VAL A 261 22.86 4.60 -10.26
N SER A 262 22.08 5.52 -10.84
CA SER A 262 20.66 5.29 -11.13
C SER A 262 20.43 4.41 -12.37
N TYR A 263 19.53 3.42 -12.29
CA TYR A 263 19.13 2.64 -13.48
C TYR A 263 18.37 3.53 -14.50
N PRO A 264 18.71 3.46 -15.80
CA PRO A 264 17.94 4.11 -16.85
C PRO A 264 16.47 3.67 -16.87
N PRO A 265 15.50 4.56 -17.17
CA PRO A 265 14.08 4.19 -17.16
C PRO A 265 13.72 3.03 -18.11
N LEU A 266 14.42 2.88 -19.23
CA LEU A 266 14.21 1.76 -20.15
C LEU A 266 14.77 0.45 -19.56
N LEU A 267 15.92 0.47 -18.89
CA LEU A 267 16.45 -0.71 -18.17
C LEU A 267 15.47 -1.20 -17.10
N CYS A 268 14.91 -0.27 -16.29
CA CYS A 268 13.89 -0.60 -15.29
C CYS A 268 12.67 -1.28 -15.92
N ARG A 269 12.18 -0.79 -17.07
CA ARG A 269 11.04 -1.39 -17.78
C ARG A 269 11.35 -2.78 -18.32
N CYS A 270 12.56 -3.00 -18.86
CA CYS A 270 12.97 -4.29 -19.39
C CYS A 270 13.16 -5.33 -18.27
N LEU A 271 13.85 -4.98 -17.17
CA LEU A 271 13.98 -5.82 -15.97
C LEU A 271 12.61 -6.18 -15.40
N ALA A 272 11.75 -5.18 -15.14
CA ALA A 272 10.40 -5.41 -14.63
C ALA A 272 9.54 -6.27 -15.57
N HIS A 273 9.76 -6.20 -16.89
CA HIS A 273 9.07 -7.07 -17.84
C HIS A 273 9.56 -8.52 -17.76
N ALA A 274 10.88 -8.74 -17.76
CA ALA A 274 11.46 -10.08 -17.59
C ALA A 274 11.03 -10.74 -16.28
N PHE A 275 11.06 -10.00 -15.18
CA PHE A 275 10.65 -10.47 -13.85
C PHE A 275 9.17 -10.88 -13.84
N VAL A 276 8.27 -10.03 -14.35
CA VAL A 276 6.83 -10.35 -14.37
C VAL A 276 6.50 -11.48 -15.35
N ASN A 277 7.18 -11.58 -16.49
CA ASN A 277 7.01 -12.72 -17.40
C ASN A 277 7.40 -14.05 -16.73
N GLN A 278 8.47 -14.07 -15.92
CA GLN A 278 8.84 -15.25 -15.13
C GLN A 278 7.73 -15.66 -14.16
N LEU A 279 7.14 -14.70 -13.44
CA LEU A 279 6.06 -14.98 -12.49
C LEU A 279 4.81 -15.52 -13.20
N LEU A 280 4.41 -14.92 -14.32
CA LEU A 280 3.29 -15.38 -15.14
C LEU A 280 3.54 -16.79 -15.73
N HIS A 281 4.76 -17.07 -16.18
CA HIS A 281 5.16 -18.39 -16.67
C HIS A 281 5.16 -19.46 -15.57
N LEU A 282 5.48 -19.08 -14.33
CA LEU A 282 5.34 -19.93 -13.14
C LEU A 282 3.89 -20.05 -12.63
N GLY A 283 2.91 -19.51 -13.36
CA GLY A 283 1.48 -19.69 -13.09
C GLY A 283 0.82 -18.59 -12.27
N ALA A 284 1.45 -17.43 -12.08
CA ALA A 284 0.78 -16.27 -11.47
C ALA A 284 -0.35 -15.75 -12.36
N THR A 285 -1.44 -15.26 -11.75
CA THR A 285 -2.56 -14.65 -12.49
C THR A 285 -2.29 -13.17 -12.77
N ALA A 286 -2.42 -12.78 -14.04
CA ALA A 286 -2.27 -11.40 -14.49
C ALA A 286 -3.34 -10.46 -13.88
N PRO A 287 -3.13 -9.12 -13.91
CA PRO A 287 -4.17 -8.16 -13.53
C PRO A 287 -5.38 -8.27 -14.46
N ALA A 288 -6.58 -8.09 -13.90
CA ALA A 288 -7.83 -8.04 -14.66
C ALA A 288 -7.83 -6.88 -15.66
N VAL A 289 -8.19 -7.17 -16.92
CA VAL A 289 -8.21 -6.17 -18.00
C VAL A 289 -9.56 -5.46 -18.12
N THR A 290 -10.62 -6.06 -17.58
CA THR A 290 -11.95 -5.43 -17.46
C THR A 290 -12.40 -5.30 -16.00
N LEU A 291 -13.34 -4.38 -15.74
CA LEU A 291 -13.97 -4.23 -14.43
C LEU A 291 -14.77 -5.48 -14.00
N HIS A 292 -15.18 -6.31 -14.96
CA HIS A 292 -15.92 -7.55 -14.72
C HIS A 292 -15.03 -8.66 -14.12
N GLU A 293 -13.79 -8.76 -14.58
CA GLU A 293 -12.77 -9.68 -14.04
C GLU A 293 -12.11 -9.13 -12.76
N ALA A 294 -12.16 -7.81 -12.55
CA ALA A 294 -11.47 -7.15 -11.47
C ALA A 294 -12.15 -7.40 -10.12
N SER A 295 -11.48 -8.12 -9.22
CA SER A 295 -11.84 -8.07 -7.81
C SER A 295 -11.44 -6.69 -7.24
N VAL A 296 -12.42 -5.81 -7.12
CA VAL A 296 -12.27 -4.44 -6.60
C VAL A 296 -12.34 -4.46 -5.07
N PRO A 297 -11.43 -3.78 -4.34
CA PRO A 297 -11.53 -3.68 -2.88
C PRO A 297 -12.87 -3.09 -2.44
N ALA A 298 -13.50 -3.68 -1.40
CA ALA A 298 -14.87 -3.37 -0.97
C ALA A 298 -15.13 -1.85 -0.81
N ALA A 299 -14.20 -1.09 -0.20
CA ALA A 299 -14.33 0.36 -0.06
C ALA A 299 -14.41 1.12 -1.41
N ARG A 300 -13.70 0.67 -2.45
CA ARG A 300 -13.79 1.28 -3.81
C ARG A 300 -15.04 0.83 -4.55
N ALA A 301 -15.45 -0.42 -4.35
CA ALA A 301 -16.72 -0.94 -4.84
C ALA A 301 -17.89 -0.11 -4.28
N ALA A 302 -17.87 0.14 -2.97
CA ALA A 302 -18.82 1.00 -2.27
C ALA A 302 -18.87 2.42 -2.84
N GLN A 303 -17.71 3.08 -3.02
CA GLN A 303 -17.64 4.39 -3.68
C GLN A 303 -18.33 4.39 -5.05
N VAL A 304 -18.01 3.43 -5.93
CA VAL A 304 -18.61 3.33 -7.26
C VAL A 304 -20.14 3.14 -7.19
N ALA A 305 -20.60 2.27 -6.29
CA ALA A 305 -22.03 2.02 -6.09
C ALA A 305 -22.77 3.25 -5.53
N ALA A 306 -22.14 4.02 -4.63
CA ALA A 306 -22.61 5.31 -4.12
C ALA A 306 -22.46 6.48 -5.13
N SER A 307 -22.19 6.20 -6.42
CA SER A 307 -21.98 7.22 -7.48
C SER A 307 -20.70 8.05 -7.34
N ARG A 308 -19.80 7.66 -6.44
CA ARG A 308 -18.57 8.39 -6.12
C ARG A 308 -17.41 7.85 -6.96
N GLN A 309 -16.69 8.74 -7.63
CA GLN A 309 -15.62 8.31 -8.55
C GLN A 309 -14.32 8.06 -7.77
N PRO A 310 -13.76 6.83 -7.79
CA PRO A 310 -12.53 6.54 -7.06
C PRO A 310 -11.32 7.26 -7.69
N ASN A 311 -10.45 7.80 -6.85
CA ASN A 311 -9.25 8.57 -7.24
C ASN A 311 -8.15 7.74 -7.94
N LYS A 312 -8.27 6.40 -7.97
CA LYS A 312 -7.34 5.49 -8.67
C LYS A 312 -8.06 4.84 -9.85
N ARG A 313 -7.37 4.72 -10.99
CA ARG A 313 -7.91 4.05 -12.18
C ARG A 313 -8.41 2.65 -11.82
N LEU A 314 -9.69 2.41 -12.07
CA LEU A 314 -10.23 1.07 -12.22
C LEU A 314 -9.95 0.59 -13.65
N PRO A 315 -9.90 -0.73 -13.90
CA PRO A 315 -10.01 -1.27 -15.25
C PRO A 315 -11.31 -0.77 -15.93
N PRO A 316 -11.32 -0.60 -17.26
CA PRO A 316 -12.50 -0.13 -17.97
C PRO A 316 -13.59 -1.22 -18.03
N LEU A 317 -14.82 -0.85 -18.39
CA LEU A 317 -15.92 -1.80 -18.63
C LEU A 317 -15.64 -2.67 -19.87
N VAL A 318 -15.28 -1.98 -20.96
CA VAL A 318 -14.83 -2.54 -22.23
C VAL A 318 -13.37 -2.11 -22.42
N THR A 319 -12.49 -3.01 -22.89
CA THR A 319 -11.08 -2.69 -23.16
C THR A 319 -10.94 -1.55 -24.18
N GLU A 320 -9.83 -0.77 -24.14
CA GLU A 320 -9.57 0.31 -25.13
C GLU A 320 -9.47 -0.25 -26.57
N PHE A 321 -9.00 -1.49 -26.71
CA PHE A 321 -8.77 -2.18 -27.96
C PHE A 321 -9.59 -3.48 -28.05
N ALA A 322 -10.03 -3.83 -29.25
CA ALA A 322 -10.73 -5.08 -29.54
C ALA A 322 -9.81 -6.30 -29.41
N ALA A 323 -8.55 -6.14 -29.83
CA ALA A 323 -7.50 -7.11 -29.64
C ALA A 323 -6.16 -6.39 -29.39
N ILE A 324 -5.25 -7.05 -28.67
CA ILE A 324 -3.85 -6.65 -28.61
C ILE A 324 -3.03 -7.74 -29.28
N VAL A 325 -2.27 -7.34 -30.30
CA VAL A 325 -1.43 -8.23 -31.10
C VAL A 325 0.03 -7.91 -30.83
N THR A 326 0.85 -8.95 -30.70
CA THR A 326 2.31 -8.86 -30.55
C THR A 326 2.95 -9.30 -31.85
N VAL A 327 3.78 -8.44 -32.42
CA VAL A 327 4.53 -8.66 -33.66
C VAL A 327 6.01 -8.74 -33.30
N ARG A 328 6.70 -9.78 -33.79
CA ARG A 328 8.13 -10.03 -33.56
C ARG A 328 8.83 -10.21 -34.91
N GLY A 329 9.85 -9.43 -35.19
CA GLY A 329 10.54 -9.46 -36.50
C GLY A 329 11.57 -8.35 -36.63
N PRO A 330 12.17 -8.14 -37.81
CA PRO A 330 13.12 -7.06 -38.04
C PRO A 330 12.47 -5.68 -37.84
N GLU A 331 13.12 -4.78 -37.11
CA GLU A 331 12.59 -3.44 -36.82
C GLU A 331 12.34 -2.60 -38.08
N SER A 332 13.07 -2.87 -39.17
CA SER A 332 12.85 -2.24 -40.48
C SER A 332 11.57 -2.71 -41.18
N GLN A 333 11.03 -3.88 -40.82
CA GLN A 333 9.80 -4.44 -41.41
C GLN A 333 8.55 -4.16 -40.57
N ILE A 334 8.72 -3.80 -39.30
CA ILE A 334 7.60 -3.52 -38.40
C ILE A 334 7.26 -2.02 -38.43
N PRO A 335 5.98 -1.62 -38.61
CA PRO A 335 5.59 -0.22 -38.68
C PRO A 335 6.09 0.62 -37.50
N SER A 336 6.78 1.71 -37.83
CA SER A 336 7.38 2.60 -36.84
C SER A 336 6.38 3.60 -36.24
N SER A 337 5.30 3.92 -36.98
CA SER A 337 4.32 4.94 -36.61
C SER A 337 3.56 4.63 -35.31
N SER A 338 3.05 5.67 -34.67
CA SER A 338 2.23 5.55 -33.45
C SER A 338 0.83 5.01 -33.73
N VAL A 339 0.29 5.28 -34.93
CA VAL A 339 -0.98 4.77 -35.46
C VAL A 339 -0.77 4.38 -36.92
N LEU A 340 -1.38 3.29 -37.38
CA LEU A 340 -1.36 2.89 -38.78
C LEU A 340 -2.39 3.68 -39.60
N GLU A 341 -1.94 4.43 -40.61
CA GLU A 341 -2.80 5.21 -41.52
C GLU A 341 -3.42 4.37 -42.63
N ALA A 342 -2.86 3.18 -42.89
CA ALA A 342 -3.38 2.16 -43.80
C ALA A 342 -3.32 0.78 -43.14
N ALA A 343 -4.04 -0.20 -43.68
CA ALA A 343 -3.91 -1.58 -43.23
C ALA A 343 -2.51 -2.11 -43.60
N TRP A 344 -1.80 -2.69 -42.63
CA TRP A 344 -0.48 -3.27 -42.81
C TRP A 344 -0.58 -4.81 -42.90
N PRO A 345 -0.32 -5.41 -44.07
CA PRO A 345 -0.17 -6.86 -44.15
C PRO A 345 1.09 -7.27 -43.38
N VAL A 346 0.99 -8.33 -42.59
CA VAL A 346 2.12 -8.83 -41.81
C VAL A 346 3.17 -9.39 -42.76
N ASP A 347 4.38 -8.84 -42.69
CA ASP A 347 5.50 -9.32 -43.48
C ASP A 347 5.87 -10.77 -43.11
N SER A 348 6.29 -11.57 -44.10
CA SER A 348 6.64 -12.99 -43.91
C SER A 348 7.80 -13.24 -42.93
N SER A 349 8.65 -12.23 -42.67
CA SER A 349 9.70 -12.28 -41.65
C SER A 349 9.21 -12.00 -40.22
N CYS A 350 7.93 -11.66 -40.04
CA CYS A 350 7.33 -11.34 -38.75
C CYS A 350 6.47 -12.48 -38.20
N ILE A 351 6.71 -12.85 -36.94
CA ILE A 351 5.88 -13.77 -36.15
C ILE A 351 4.85 -12.93 -35.38
N VAL A 352 3.57 -13.30 -35.47
CA VAL A 352 2.47 -12.48 -34.95
C VAL A 352 1.53 -13.30 -34.06
N HIS A 353 1.22 -12.79 -32.86
CA HIS A 353 0.40 -13.47 -31.87
C HIS A 353 -0.65 -12.53 -31.20
N PRO A 354 -1.95 -12.89 -31.18
CA PRO A 354 -2.54 -14.04 -31.87
C PRO A 354 -2.36 -13.92 -33.40
N PRO A 355 -2.35 -15.05 -34.14
CA PRO A 355 -2.15 -15.03 -35.60
C PRO A 355 -3.13 -14.07 -36.28
N THR A 356 -2.59 -12.98 -36.84
CA THR A 356 -3.37 -11.87 -37.42
C THR A 356 -2.69 -11.48 -38.73
N PRO A 357 -3.21 -11.84 -39.91
CA PRO A 357 -2.48 -11.69 -41.17
C PRO A 357 -2.36 -10.22 -41.64
N VAL A 358 -3.25 -9.34 -41.19
CA VAL A 358 -3.27 -7.92 -41.53
C VAL A 358 -3.66 -7.13 -40.28
N LEU A 359 -2.89 -6.10 -39.93
CA LEU A 359 -3.27 -5.12 -38.91
C LEU A 359 -4.07 -4.00 -39.58
N PRO A 360 -5.32 -3.71 -39.17
CA PRO A 360 -6.17 -2.73 -39.85
C PRO A 360 -5.73 -1.28 -39.60
N VAL A 361 -6.25 -0.36 -40.42
CA VAL A 361 -6.12 1.09 -40.21
C VAL A 361 -6.58 1.50 -38.80
N GLY A 362 -5.95 2.52 -38.23
CA GLY A 362 -6.22 2.98 -36.86
C GLY A 362 -5.58 2.13 -35.76
N THR A 363 -4.93 1.01 -36.10
CA THR A 363 -4.16 0.20 -35.14
C THR A 363 -3.04 1.04 -34.49
N LYS A 364 -2.97 1.02 -33.16
CA LYS A 364 -2.09 1.90 -32.37
C LYS A 364 -0.90 1.13 -31.80
N ARG A 365 0.31 1.64 -32.00
CA ARG A 365 1.55 1.07 -31.44
C ARG A 365 1.60 1.36 -29.93
N LEU A 366 1.52 0.32 -29.11
CA LEU A 366 1.42 0.42 -27.64
C LEU A 366 2.79 0.39 -26.95
N SER A 367 3.69 -0.45 -27.44
CA SER A 367 5.03 -0.64 -26.89
C SER A 367 5.97 -1.26 -27.91
N SER A 368 7.25 -0.89 -27.87
CA SER A 368 8.33 -1.56 -28.61
C SER A 368 9.41 -2.02 -27.63
N PHE A 369 9.90 -3.24 -27.82
CA PHE A 369 10.99 -3.84 -27.06
C PHE A 369 12.02 -4.42 -28.05
N PRO A 370 13.33 -4.22 -27.86
CA PRO A 370 14.33 -4.97 -28.61
C PRO A 370 14.18 -6.47 -28.30
N ASP A 371 14.12 -7.30 -29.33
CA ASP A 371 14.04 -8.75 -29.17
C ASP A 371 15.45 -9.34 -29.26
N ARG A 372 15.97 -9.82 -28.13
CA ARG A 372 17.38 -10.24 -27.98
C ARG A 372 17.54 -11.62 -27.34
N GLY A 373 16.46 -12.41 -27.26
CA GLY A 373 16.41 -13.62 -26.43
C GLY A 373 16.86 -14.94 -27.10
N SER A 374 16.71 -15.11 -28.40
CA SER A 374 17.10 -16.37 -29.08
C SER A 374 18.60 -16.42 -29.38
N GLN A 375 19.18 -17.63 -29.51
CA GLN A 375 20.52 -17.79 -30.09
C GLN A 375 20.60 -17.16 -31.50
N GLN A 376 19.53 -17.26 -32.29
CA GLN A 376 19.37 -16.53 -33.56
C GLN A 376 19.28 -15.00 -33.40
N GLY A 377 18.90 -14.46 -32.24
CA GLY A 377 18.83 -13.02 -31.97
C GLY A 377 20.21 -12.35 -31.79
N LEU A 378 21.26 -13.13 -31.56
CA LEU A 378 22.65 -12.67 -31.67
C LEU A 378 23.09 -12.50 -33.13
N GLU A 379 22.46 -13.21 -34.07
CA GLU A 379 22.74 -13.16 -35.50
C GLU A 379 21.81 -12.17 -36.23
N ALA A 380 20.52 -12.16 -35.88
CA ALA A 380 19.49 -11.27 -36.39
C ALA A 380 19.60 -9.85 -35.80
N LYS A 381 20.65 -9.12 -36.20
CA LYS A 381 20.86 -7.70 -35.88
C LYS A 381 19.61 -6.87 -36.24
N GLY A 382 18.89 -6.40 -35.23
CA GLY A 382 17.77 -5.47 -35.40
C GLY A 382 16.37 -6.08 -35.22
N ALA A 383 16.23 -7.29 -34.65
CA ALA A 383 14.91 -7.79 -34.28
C ALA A 383 14.27 -6.99 -33.13
N CYS A 384 12.96 -6.72 -33.23
CA CYS A 384 12.18 -6.13 -32.16
C CYS A 384 10.82 -6.83 -31.99
N MET A 385 10.25 -6.68 -30.79
CA MET A 385 8.93 -7.13 -30.40
C MET A 385 8.07 -5.89 -30.12
N VAL A 386 7.06 -5.69 -30.95
CA VAL A 386 6.16 -4.54 -30.90
C VAL A 386 4.75 -5.03 -30.57
N ARG A 387 4.02 -4.27 -29.75
CA ARG A 387 2.62 -4.54 -29.47
C ARG A 387 1.72 -3.48 -30.06
N PHE A 388 0.64 -3.93 -30.65
CA PHE A 388 -0.33 -3.14 -31.38
C PHE A 388 -1.73 -3.36 -30.79
N GLY A 389 -2.44 -2.28 -30.50
CA GLY A 389 -3.84 -2.29 -30.09
C GLY A 389 -4.71 -2.07 -31.32
N ILE A 390 -5.51 -3.08 -31.67
CA ILE A 390 -6.48 -2.99 -32.77
C ILE A 390 -7.72 -2.27 -32.22
N PRO A 391 -8.13 -1.12 -32.80
CA PRO A 391 -9.30 -0.38 -32.32
C PRO A 391 -10.58 -1.20 -32.52
N TRP A 392 -11.59 -0.93 -31.70
CA TRP A 392 -12.94 -1.40 -31.96
C TRP A 392 -13.55 -0.66 -33.16
N LEU A 393 -14.39 -1.36 -33.93
CA LEU A 393 -15.39 -0.67 -34.74
C LEU A 393 -16.42 -0.02 -33.80
N PRO A 394 -16.96 1.18 -34.11
CA PRO A 394 -17.92 1.86 -33.24
C PRO A 394 -19.16 1.02 -32.90
N SER A 395 -19.70 0.27 -33.87
CA SER A 395 -20.81 -0.69 -33.70
C SER A 395 -20.51 -1.77 -32.67
N ASP A 396 -19.29 -2.30 -32.73
CA ASP A 396 -18.86 -3.45 -31.94
C ASP A 396 -18.58 -3.02 -30.51
N PHE A 397 -17.94 -1.85 -30.33
CA PHE A 397 -17.75 -1.24 -29.02
C PHE A 397 -19.08 -1.01 -28.30
N VAL A 398 -20.07 -0.41 -29.00
CA VAL A 398 -21.41 -0.20 -28.45
C VAL A 398 -22.08 -1.54 -28.11
N SER A 399 -21.93 -2.54 -28.98
CA SER A 399 -22.49 -3.88 -28.79
C SER A 399 -21.86 -4.64 -27.62
N GLN A 400 -20.59 -4.40 -27.28
CA GLN A 400 -19.99 -4.92 -26.04
C GLN A 400 -20.39 -4.07 -24.82
N ALA A 401 -20.42 -2.75 -24.94
CA ALA A 401 -20.79 -1.84 -23.84
C ALA A 401 -22.23 -2.07 -23.33
N ILE A 402 -23.16 -2.45 -24.21
CA ILE A 402 -24.54 -2.82 -23.84
C ILE A 402 -24.60 -4.11 -23.01
N LYS A 403 -23.65 -5.05 -23.21
CA LYS A 403 -23.57 -6.30 -22.43
C LYS A 403 -22.94 -6.08 -21.05
N CYS A 404 -22.16 -5.03 -20.89
CA CYS A 404 -21.57 -4.66 -19.60
C CYS A 404 -22.68 -4.19 -18.63
N LYS A 405 -22.84 -4.86 -17.48
CA LYS A 405 -23.66 -4.29 -16.39
C LYS A 405 -23.08 -2.94 -15.96
N HIS A 406 -23.94 -2.00 -15.57
CA HIS A 406 -23.52 -0.69 -15.07
C HIS A 406 -22.57 -0.84 -13.85
N PRO A 407 -21.52 -0.02 -13.68
CA PRO A 407 -20.55 -0.15 -12.57
C PRO A 407 -21.17 -0.26 -11.17
N LYS A 408 -22.25 0.49 -10.91
CA LYS A 408 -23.03 0.41 -9.66
C LYS A 408 -23.64 -0.96 -9.35
N LEU A 409 -23.75 -1.84 -10.35
CA LEU A 409 -24.34 -3.18 -10.28
C LEU A 409 -23.30 -4.29 -10.41
N LEU A 410 -22.02 -3.96 -10.66
CA LEU A 410 -20.96 -4.94 -10.90
C LEU A 410 -20.23 -5.38 -9.66
N ALA A 411 -20.04 -4.47 -8.71
CA ALA A 411 -19.32 -4.81 -7.50
C ALA A 411 -20.31 -5.18 -6.40
N SER A 412 -20.09 -6.33 -5.76
CA SER A 412 -20.59 -6.54 -4.39
C SER A 412 -19.86 -5.53 -3.51
N ALA A 413 -20.45 -4.36 -3.39
CA ALA A 413 -19.92 -3.24 -2.63
C ALA A 413 -20.01 -3.46 -1.11
N LEU A 414 -20.67 -4.53 -0.69
CA LEU A 414 -20.71 -5.04 0.67
C LEU A 414 -19.70 -6.19 0.84
N PRO A 415 -19.01 -6.25 1.99
CA PRO A 415 -18.31 -7.47 2.42
C PRO A 415 -19.25 -8.68 2.39
N LYS A 416 -18.71 -9.85 2.02
CA LYS A 416 -19.49 -11.10 1.89
C LYS A 416 -20.33 -11.41 3.14
N PRO A 417 -19.80 -11.40 4.39
CA PRO A 417 -20.60 -11.72 5.58
C PRO A 417 -21.78 -10.76 5.80
N LEU A 418 -21.59 -9.46 5.51
CA LEU A 418 -22.66 -8.48 5.60
C LEU A 418 -23.74 -8.71 4.54
N LYS A 419 -23.34 -9.03 3.29
CA LYS A 419 -24.30 -9.37 2.23
C LYS A 419 -25.14 -10.60 2.60
N GLU A 420 -24.49 -11.66 3.07
CA GLU A 420 -25.16 -12.92 3.48
C GLU A 420 -26.08 -12.70 4.70
N CYS A 421 -25.69 -11.84 5.64
CA CYS A 421 -26.54 -11.44 6.78
C CYS A 421 -27.80 -10.69 6.32
N ILE A 422 -27.66 -9.74 5.38
CA ILE A 422 -28.81 -9.04 4.77
C ILE A 422 -29.72 -10.05 4.07
N GLU A 423 -29.18 -10.87 3.16
CA GLU A 423 -29.95 -11.84 2.37
C GLU A 423 -30.66 -12.89 3.24
N ARG A 424 -30.06 -13.35 4.35
CA ARG A 424 -30.72 -14.24 5.32
C ARG A 424 -31.88 -13.53 6.03
N CYS A 425 -31.65 -12.33 6.58
CA CYS A 425 -32.69 -11.56 7.27
C CYS A 425 -33.87 -11.16 6.38
N VAL A 426 -33.63 -11.03 5.07
CA VAL A 426 -34.67 -10.83 4.04
C VAL A 426 -35.52 -12.09 3.87
N SER A 427 -34.88 -13.26 3.84
CA SER A 427 -35.50 -14.53 3.45
C SER A 427 -36.42 -15.15 4.50
N GLN A 428 -36.42 -14.65 5.73
CA GLN A 428 -37.12 -15.21 6.88
C GLN A 428 -38.23 -14.26 7.39
N SER A 429 -39.24 -14.80 8.08
CA SER A 429 -40.23 -13.93 8.73
C SER A 429 -39.64 -13.27 9.99
N PRO A 430 -40.17 -12.12 10.43
CA PRO A 430 -39.75 -11.48 11.68
C PRO A 430 -39.90 -12.38 12.91
N ALA A 431 -40.87 -13.30 12.89
CA ALA A 431 -41.10 -14.25 13.97
C ALA A 431 -40.03 -15.36 14.00
N ASP A 432 -39.62 -15.86 12.84
CA ASP A 432 -38.55 -16.86 12.72
C ASP A 432 -37.20 -16.26 13.14
N LEU A 433 -36.89 -15.04 12.67
CA LEU A 433 -35.71 -14.28 13.11
C LEU A 433 -35.70 -14.04 14.61
N ALA A 434 -36.84 -13.65 15.19
CA ALA A 434 -36.95 -13.44 16.63
C ALA A 434 -36.72 -14.75 17.41
N LYS A 435 -37.28 -15.87 16.92
CA LYS A 435 -37.10 -17.20 17.50
C LYS A 435 -35.64 -17.66 17.45
N GLU A 436 -34.99 -17.54 16.29
CA GLU A 436 -33.57 -17.90 16.08
C GLU A 436 -32.65 -17.08 17.00
N ARG A 437 -32.78 -15.75 16.97
CA ARG A 437 -32.01 -14.83 17.84
C ARG A 437 -32.22 -15.12 19.33
N THR A 438 -33.45 -15.41 19.75
CA THR A 438 -33.76 -15.72 21.16
C THR A 438 -33.17 -17.06 21.59
N ALA A 439 -33.18 -18.07 20.71
CA ALA A 439 -32.52 -19.35 20.96
C ALA A 439 -31.00 -19.17 21.11
N ASN A 440 -30.38 -18.44 20.19
CA ASN A 440 -28.94 -18.14 20.23
C ASN A 440 -28.56 -17.34 21.48
N LEU A 441 -29.30 -16.28 21.84
CA LEU A 441 -29.04 -15.53 23.06
C LEU A 441 -29.17 -16.42 24.29
N ARG A 442 -30.23 -17.23 24.37
CA ARG A 442 -30.44 -18.15 25.50
C ARG A 442 -29.32 -19.18 25.63
N GLN A 443 -28.82 -19.74 24.52
CA GLN A 443 -27.67 -20.64 24.51
C GLN A 443 -26.45 -19.97 25.15
N TRP A 444 -26.08 -18.78 24.69
CA TRP A 444 -24.90 -18.08 25.20
C TRP A 444 -25.08 -17.53 26.61
N MET A 445 -26.30 -17.14 27.03
CA MET A 445 -26.60 -16.81 28.44
C MET A 445 -26.37 -18.00 29.38
N LEU A 446 -26.81 -19.20 28.97
CA LEU A 446 -26.60 -20.42 29.76
C LEU A 446 -25.11 -20.76 29.82
N ARG A 447 -24.41 -20.72 28.67
CA ARG A 447 -22.98 -21.05 28.61
C ARG A 447 -22.11 -20.05 29.38
N ALA A 448 -22.40 -18.77 29.30
CA ALA A 448 -21.72 -17.74 30.09
C ALA A 448 -21.90 -17.93 31.60
N LYS A 449 -23.08 -18.43 32.04
CA LYS A 449 -23.30 -18.80 33.43
C LYS A 449 -22.46 -20.02 33.83
N GLU A 450 -22.47 -21.09 33.02
CA GLU A 450 -21.63 -22.28 33.27
C GLU A 450 -20.15 -21.91 33.41
N LEU A 451 -19.60 -21.15 32.45
CA LEU A 451 -18.22 -20.67 32.48
C LEU A 451 -17.90 -19.83 33.73
N LYS A 452 -18.85 -19.02 34.20
CA LYS A 452 -18.71 -18.24 35.42
C LYS A 452 -18.73 -19.11 36.68
N ASP A 453 -19.55 -20.16 36.70
CA ASP A 453 -19.61 -21.14 37.80
C ASP A 453 -18.35 -22.04 37.82
N GLU A 454 -17.68 -22.25 36.68
CA GLU A 454 -16.39 -22.96 36.56
C GLU A 454 -15.18 -22.21 37.17
N CYS A 455 -15.27 -20.88 37.36
CA CYS A 455 -14.24 -20.03 37.98
C CYS A 455 -12.81 -20.06 37.36
N ASP A 456 -12.66 -20.50 36.11
CA ASP A 456 -11.37 -20.53 35.39
C ASP A 456 -11.43 -19.76 34.06
N GLU A 457 -10.47 -18.86 33.87
CA GLU A 457 -10.30 -18.00 32.68
C GLU A 457 -8.80 -17.98 32.32
N PRO A 458 -8.27 -19.09 31.76
CA PRO A 458 -6.83 -19.31 31.59
C PRO A 458 -6.22 -18.50 30.45
N LEU A 459 -7.04 -17.79 29.67
CA LEU A 459 -6.63 -16.99 28.51
C LEU A 459 -6.11 -15.59 28.88
N VAL A 460 -6.26 -15.16 30.14
CA VAL A 460 -5.93 -13.79 30.55
C VAL A 460 -4.60 -13.69 31.29
N SER A 461 -3.62 -13.05 30.63
CA SER A 461 -2.29 -12.76 31.17
C SER A 461 -2.36 -11.89 32.43
N PRO A 462 -1.41 -12.04 33.39
CA PRO A 462 -1.48 -11.36 34.69
C PRO A 462 -1.70 -9.85 34.65
N HIS A 463 -1.09 -9.14 33.70
CA HIS A 463 -1.21 -7.68 33.57
C HIS A 463 -2.54 -7.23 32.94
N CYS A 464 -3.24 -8.12 32.21
CA CYS A 464 -4.54 -7.83 31.61
C CYS A 464 -5.73 -8.11 32.56
N ARG A 465 -5.50 -8.81 33.69
CA ARG A 465 -6.57 -9.32 34.59
C ARG A 465 -7.55 -8.25 35.06
N ASP A 466 -7.06 -7.10 35.52
CA ASP A 466 -7.95 -6.06 36.05
C ASP A 466 -8.79 -5.41 34.94
N ILE A 467 -8.20 -5.17 33.76
CA ILE A 467 -8.85 -4.57 32.58
C ILE A 467 -9.88 -5.52 31.97
N LEU A 468 -9.57 -6.82 31.94
CA LEU A 468 -10.44 -7.86 31.38
C LEU A 468 -11.35 -8.54 32.42
N SER A 469 -11.26 -8.17 33.70
CA SER A 469 -11.96 -8.80 34.83
C SER A 469 -13.46 -9.08 34.66
N ASN A 470 -14.16 -8.24 33.89
CA ASN A 470 -15.58 -8.37 33.63
C ASN A 470 -15.93 -9.12 32.32
N LYS A 471 -14.93 -9.53 31.52
CA LYS A 471 -15.07 -10.12 30.18
C LYS A 471 -14.63 -11.57 30.19
N SER A 472 -15.37 -12.46 29.54
CA SER A 472 -14.90 -13.84 29.32
C SER A 472 -14.31 -14.01 27.93
N MET A 473 -13.01 -14.31 27.86
CA MET A 473 -12.33 -14.62 26.60
C MET A 473 -12.63 -16.07 26.18
N ARG A 474 -12.83 -16.99 27.13
CA ARG A 474 -13.34 -18.34 26.86
C ARG A 474 -14.66 -18.29 26.09
N LEU A 475 -15.63 -17.49 26.56
CA LEU A 475 -16.89 -17.31 25.86
C LEU A 475 -16.71 -16.69 24.47
N LEU A 476 -15.82 -15.69 24.34
CA LEU A 476 -15.49 -15.09 23.04
C LEU A 476 -14.96 -16.15 22.06
N GLY A 477 -14.07 -17.04 22.52
CA GLY A 477 -13.52 -18.14 21.74
C GLY A 477 -14.59 -19.14 21.30
N GLU A 478 -15.39 -19.66 22.23
CA GLU A 478 -16.48 -20.59 21.91
C GLU A 478 -17.48 -19.99 20.89
N MET A 479 -17.78 -18.68 21.00
CA MET A 479 -18.62 -17.97 20.03
C MET A 479 -17.95 -17.79 18.65
N ILE A 480 -16.66 -17.46 18.62
CA ILE A 480 -15.86 -17.33 17.39
C ILE A 480 -15.82 -18.68 16.65
N GLU A 481 -15.44 -19.76 17.33
CA GLU A 481 -15.40 -21.12 16.78
C GLU A 481 -16.77 -21.55 16.24
N THR A 482 -17.82 -21.41 17.06
CA THR A 482 -19.19 -21.79 16.67
C THR A 482 -19.72 -21.00 15.48
N SER A 483 -19.31 -19.73 15.34
CA SER A 483 -19.70 -18.89 14.20
C SER A 483 -18.93 -19.19 12.91
N GLY A 484 -17.83 -19.95 12.98
CA GLY A 484 -16.90 -20.15 11.86
C GLY A 484 -16.17 -18.87 11.46
N TYR A 485 -15.96 -17.93 12.39
CA TYR A 485 -15.18 -16.72 12.16
C TYR A 485 -13.70 -17.08 11.99
N GLY A 486 -13.05 -16.45 11.01
CA GLY A 486 -11.73 -16.91 10.52
C GLY A 486 -10.56 -16.62 11.48
N ASP A 487 -10.72 -15.66 12.38
CA ASP A 487 -9.70 -15.26 13.35
C ASP A 487 -10.00 -15.91 14.70
N VAL A 488 -9.51 -17.13 14.85
CA VAL A 488 -9.69 -17.97 16.05
C VAL A 488 -8.73 -17.61 17.20
N ASN A 489 -7.67 -16.85 16.91
CA ASN A 489 -6.66 -16.47 17.90
C ASN A 489 -7.02 -15.18 18.65
N LEU A 490 -7.93 -14.36 18.10
CA LEU A 490 -8.37 -13.10 18.70
C LEU A 490 -8.68 -13.13 20.23
N PRO A 491 -9.30 -14.16 20.83
CA PRO A 491 -9.48 -14.22 22.28
C PRO A 491 -8.16 -14.30 23.05
N ASN A 492 -7.17 -15.02 22.50
CA ASN A 492 -5.83 -15.17 23.07
C ASN A 492 -5.07 -13.85 22.89
N ASP A 493 -5.09 -13.25 21.70
CA ASP A 493 -4.43 -11.96 21.43
C ASP A 493 -4.95 -10.84 22.36
N ILE A 494 -6.27 -10.81 22.63
CA ILE A 494 -6.87 -9.88 23.59
C ILE A 494 -6.45 -10.22 25.03
N GLY A 495 -6.44 -11.51 25.39
CA GLY A 495 -6.12 -11.99 26.73
C GLY A 495 -4.64 -11.90 27.12
N GLU A 496 -3.73 -12.05 26.15
CA GLU A 496 -2.30 -11.80 26.27
C GLU A 496 -1.98 -10.30 26.24
N GLY A 497 -2.75 -9.52 25.48
CA GLY A 497 -2.53 -8.10 25.25
C GLY A 497 -1.71 -7.84 23.98
N PHE A 498 -1.87 -6.65 23.39
CA PHE A 498 -1.17 -6.27 22.16
C PHE A 498 0.13 -5.53 22.47
N ASP A 499 1.26 -6.08 22.05
CA ASP A 499 2.56 -5.41 22.14
C ASP A 499 2.58 -4.08 21.35
N LEU A 500 3.10 -3.02 21.98
CA LEU A 500 3.30 -1.72 21.35
C LEU A 500 4.55 -1.67 20.45
N LEU A 501 5.35 -2.75 20.42
CA LEU A 501 6.60 -2.88 19.68
C LEU A 501 6.61 -4.19 18.89
N GLY A 502 7.10 -4.14 17.65
CA GLY A 502 7.25 -5.33 16.80
C GLY A 502 6.04 -5.64 15.91
N PRO A 503 5.89 -6.89 15.44
CA PRO A 503 4.85 -7.26 14.47
C PRO A 503 3.46 -7.25 15.09
N ILE A 504 2.48 -6.74 14.34
CA ILE A 504 1.06 -6.84 14.69
C ILE A 504 0.58 -8.28 14.35
N PRO A 505 -0.21 -8.95 15.22
CA PRO A 505 -0.84 -10.23 14.92
C PRO A 505 -1.64 -10.23 13.60
N ASP A 506 -1.69 -11.40 12.94
CA ASP A 506 -2.42 -11.62 11.68
C ASP A 506 -3.80 -12.22 11.99
N SER A 507 -4.87 -11.65 11.44
CA SER A 507 -6.26 -12.10 11.68
C SER A 507 -6.64 -13.36 10.87
N SER A 508 -5.65 -14.19 10.55
CA SER A 508 -5.78 -15.41 9.75
C SER A 508 -6.50 -15.21 8.40
N GLY A 509 -6.36 -14.02 7.78
CA GLY A 509 -6.98 -13.68 6.50
C GLY A 509 -8.35 -13.01 6.58
N VAL A 510 -8.87 -12.65 7.77
CA VAL A 510 -10.14 -11.91 7.89
C VAL A 510 -9.98 -10.47 7.39
N MET A 511 -8.88 -9.81 7.72
CA MET A 511 -8.63 -8.41 7.33
C MET A 511 -8.02 -8.30 5.92
N PRO A 512 -8.25 -7.20 5.18
CA PRO A 512 -7.63 -7.00 3.88
C PRO A 512 -6.09 -6.99 3.92
N LYS A 513 -5.45 -7.79 3.05
CA LYS A 513 -3.98 -7.87 2.93
C LYS A 513 -3.35 -6.53 2.54
N LYS A 514 -2.31 -6.11 3.27
CA LYS A 514 -1.48 -4.93 3.00
C LYS A 514 -0.17 -5.00 3.81
N ALA A 515 0.90 -5.46 3.18
CA ALA A 515 2.22 -5.53 3.81
C ALA A 515 2.74 -4.15 4.32
N THR A 516 3.07 -4.10 5.61
CA THR A 516 3.92 -3.08 6.26
C THR A 516 5.17 -3.76 6.81
N PHE A 517 6.25 -3.00 6.98
CA PHE A 517 7.58 -3.51 7.31
C PHE A 517 8.24 -2.60 8.33
N ALA A 518 8.91 -3.20 9.31
CA ALA A 518 9.73 -2.49 10.28
C ALA A 518 10.94 -1.84 9.59
N SER A 519 11.47 -0.81 10.23
CA SER A 519 12.73 -0.12 9.87
C SER A 519 13.79 -0.22 10.97
N LEU A 520 13.40 -0.61 12.19
CA LEU A 520 14.29 -0.90 13.33
C LEU A 520 13.78 -2.14 14.07
N SER A 521 14.67 -2.93 14.67
CA SER A 521 14.26 -4.04 15.54
C SER A 521 13.85 -3.54 16.92
N VAL A 522 13.13 -4.38 17.68
CA VAL A 522 12.81 -4.09 19.09
C VAL A 522 14.09 -3.97 19.93
N SER A 523 15.15 -4.73 19.61
CA SER A 523 16.44 -4.62 20.31
C SER A 523 17.15 -3.30 19.99
N GLU A 524 17.20 -2.88 18.72
CA GLU A 524 17.82 -1.61 18.30
C GLU A 524 17.15 -0.42 18.99
N VAL A 525 15.81 -0.42 19.13
CA VAL A 525 15.08 0.63 19.85
C VAL A 525 15.34 0.60 21.36
N ARG A 526 15.47 -0.59 21.97
CA ARG A 526 15.84 -0.75 23.39
C ARG A 526 17.30 -0.34 23.68
N GLU A 527 18.24 -0.61 22.77
CA GLU A 527 19.65 -0.25 22.92
C GLU A 527 19.86 1.27 23.00
N VAL A 528 19.10 2.06 22.21
CA VAL A 528 19.16 3.53 22.22
C VAL A 528 18.18 4.19 23.18
N ALA A 529 17.40 3.40 23.94
CA ALA A 529 16.29 3.89 24.75
C ALA A 529 16.74 4.94 25.78
N SER A 530 17.85 4.73 26.50
CA SER A 530 18.32 5.70 27.52
C SER A 530 18.75 7.06 26.95
N ASP A 531 19.28 7.10 25.71
CA ASP A 531 19.55 8.37 25.02
C ASP A 531 18.25 9.01 24.55
N ASN A 532 17.33 8.23 23.99
CA ASN A 532 16.04 8.76 23.52
C ASN A 532 15.18 9.27 24.69
N GLN A 533 15.15 8.57 25.83
CA GLN A 533 14.49 9.00 27.07
C GLN A 533 14.90 10.44 27.45
N ARG A 534 16.19 10.75 27.42
CA ARG A 534 16.70 12.11 27.70
C ARG A 534 16.18 13.13 26.69
N SER A 535 16.21 12.79 25.40
CA SER A 535 15.72 13.64 24.32
C SER A 535 14.21 13.91 24.42
N VAL A 536 13.38 12.87 24.58
CA VAL A 536 11.92 12.96 24.73
C VAL A 536 11.54 13.75 25.98
N TRP A 537 12.23 13.53 27.11
CA TRP A 537 11.99 14.27 28.35
C TRP A 537 12.28 15.76 28.21
N GLN A 538 13.39 16.11 27.54
CA GLN A 538 13.74 17.50 27.28
C GLN A 538 12.76 18.14 26.28
N ALA A 539 12.42 17.46 25.18
CA ALA A 539 11.41 17.91 24.21
C ALA A 539 10.03 18.13 24.86
N THR A 540 9.66 17.29 25.85
CA THR A 540 8.44 17.47 26.65
C THR A 540 8.46 18.80 27.41
N LYS A 541 9.57 19.13 28.09
CA LYS A 541 9.72 20.42 28.80
C LYS A 541 9.66 21.62 27.85
N ASP A 542 10.34 21.52 26.71
CA ASP A 542 10.45 22.60 25.72
C ASP A 542 9.18 22.78 24.85
N SER A 543 8.17 21.91 25.05
CA SER A 543 6.90 21.96 24.32
C SER A 543 5.91 22.98 24.87
N ILE A 544 5.98 23.34 26.16
CA ILE A 544 5.09 24.33 26.78
C ILE A 544 5.67 25.73 26.58
N ARG A 545 5.08 26.52 25.68
CA ARG A 545 5.58 27.85 25.30
C ARG A 545 4.62 28.99 25.60
N THR A 546 3.34 28.67 25.74
CA THR A 546 2.26 29.63 26.00
C THR A 546 1.39 29.17 27.18
N ALA A 547 0.55 30.07 27.70
CA ALA A 547 -0.46 29.71 28.70
C ALA A 547 -1.48 28.69 28.16
N GLU A 548 -1.73 28.72 26.85
CA GLU A 548 -2.66 27.82 26.16
C GLU A 548 -2.08 26.40 26.07
N ASP A 549 -0.77 26.26 25.79
CA ASP A 549 -0.08 24.95 25.84
C ASP A 549 -0.14 24.35 27.26
N LEU A 550 0.01 25.19 28.29
CA LEU A 550 -0.06 24.77 29.69
C LEU A 550 -1.47 24.33 30.10
N GLU A 551 -2.53 24.99 29.59
CA GLU A 551 -3.92 24.56 29.78
C GLU A 551 -4.15 23.18 29.13
N VAL A 552 -3.66 22.98 27.90
CA VAL A 552 -3.74 21.69 27.19
C VAL A 552 -2.98 20.60 27.95
N ALA A 553 -1.77 20.88 28.43
CA ALA A 553 -0.97 19.93 29.20
C ALA A 553 -1.63 19.53 30.53
N ARG A 554 -2.28 20.48 31.23
CA ARG A 554 -3.03 20.19 32.46
C ARG A 554 -4.21 19.26 32.22
N GLU A 555 -4.96 19.45 31.13
CA GLU A 555 -6.09 18.58 30.81
C GLU A 555 -5.62 17.19 30.36
N VAL A 556 -4.52 17.09 29.61
CA VAL A 556 -3.88 15.79 29.28
C VAL A 556 -3.46 15.04 30.55
N TYR A 557 -2.85 15.74 31.52
CA TYR A 557 -2.47 15.15 32.79
C TYR A 557 -3.70 14.69 33.61
N ARG A 558 -4.75 15.51 33.66
CA ARG A 558 -6.03 15.15 34.31
C ARG A 558 -6.68 13.91 33.68
N LEU A 559 -6.64 13.78 32.35
CA LEU A 559 -7.14 12.60 31.65
C LEU A 559 -6.28 11.37 31.92
N THR A 560 -4.96 11.51 31.98
CA THR A 560 -4.04 10.41 32.33
C THR A 560 -4.24 9.93 33.78
N LEU A 561 -4.56 10.84 34.72
CA LEU A 561 -4.94 10.44 36.08
C LEU A 561 -6.27 9.65 36.09
N ALA A 562 -7.23 9.98 35.23
CA ALA A 562 -8.46 9.19 35.10
C ALA A 562 -8.21 7.80 34.48
N GLU A 563 -7.21 7.65 33.61
CA GLU A 563 -6.74 6.34 33.11
C GLU A 563 -6.05 5.52 34.21
N LEU A 564 -5.31 6.17 35.12
CA LEU A 564 -4.72 5.55 36.32
C LEU A 564 -5.80 5.08 37.30
N ASP A 565 -6.81 5.91 37.57
CA ASP A 565 -7.98 5.54 38.40
C ASP A 565 -8.76 4.35 37.79
N ALA A 566 -8.81 4.27 36.46
CA ALA A 566 -9.38 3.15 35.70
C ALA A 566 -8.47 1.92 35.58
N LYS A 567 -7.24 1.97 36.13
CA LYS A 567 -6.19 0.93 36.05
C LYS A 567 -5.76 0.57 34.62
N TRP A 568 -5.79 1.52 33.69
CA TRP A 568 -5.30 1.32 32.32
C TRP A 568 -3.80 1.62 32.18
N VAL A 569 -3.24 2.34 33.15
CA VAL A 569 -1.83 2.69 33.26
C VAL A 569 -1.39 2.60 34.72
N GLU A 570 -0.08 2.51 34.96
CA GLU A 570 0.54 2.52 36.29
C GLU A 570 1.38 3.77 36.51
N GLY A 571 1.70 4.07 37.78
CA GLY A 571 2.57 5.17 38.18
C GLY A 571 1.91 6.10 39.23
N PRO A 572 2.35 7.37 39.33
CA PRO A 572 3.41 8.01 38.53
C PRO A 572 4.81 7.47 38.85
N PHE A 573 5.65 7.36 37.82
CA PHE A 573 7.07 6.98 37.95
C PHE A 573 7.98 8.19 37.75
N GLY A 574 9.09 8.29 38.49
CA GLY A 574 10.16 9.23 38.21
C GLY A 574 11.04 8.75 37.04
N LEU A 575 11.67 9.68 36.32
CA LEU A 575 12.59 9.34 35.22
C LEU A 575 13.79 8.48 35.68
N SER A 576 14.20 8.63 36.94
CA SER A 576 15.23 7.80 37.60
C SER A 576 14.82 6.35 37.82
N ASP A 577 13.51 6.09 37.85
CA ASP A 577 12.93 4.83 38.28
C ASP A 577 12.63 3.93 37.07
N LEU A 578 12.71 4.49 35.86
CA LEU A 578 12.55 3.77 34.61
C LEU A 578 13.77 2.87 34.31
N PRO A 579 13.55 1.62 33.84
CA PRO A 579 14.62 0.80 33.28
C PRO A 579 15.36 1.50 32.13
N LYS A 580 16.65 1.17 31.96
CA LYS A 580 17.50 1.76 30.90
C LYS A 580 17.00 1.47 29.47
N ASP A 581 16.28 0.37 29.30
CA ASP A 581 15.68 -0.08 28.04
C ASP A 581 14.19 0.29 27.91
N ALA A 582 13.62 1.02 28.88
CA ALA A 582 12.22 1.44 28.83
C ALA A 582 11.97 2.50 27.76
N ILE A 583 10.90 2.34 26.98
CA ILE A 583 10.58 3.26 25.88
C ILE A 583 9.71 4.41 26.38
N LEU A 584 10.34 5.56 26.65
CA LEU A 584 9.62 6.77 27.04
C LEU A 584 8.97 7.43 25.82
N THR A 585 7.65 7.63 25.89
CA THR A 585 6.85 8.30 24.86
C THR A 585 6.24 9.58 25.42
N ARG A 586 6.27 10.68 24.66
CA ARG A 586 5.60 11.94 25.03
C ARG A 586 4.11 11.85 24.69
N ARG A 587 3.27 12.05 25.69
CA ARG A 587 1.83 12.26 25.52
C ARG A 587 1.52 13.74 25.30
N PHE A 588 0.78 14.07 24.25
CA PHE A 588 0.41 15.46 23.91
C PHE A 588 -1.09 15.60 23.61
N GLY A 589 -1.61 16.82 23.76
CA GLY A 589 -3.04 17.10 23.59
C GLY A 589 -3.38 17.63 22.20
N VAL A 590 -4.29 16.97 21.49
CA VAL A 590 -4.90 17.49 20.26
C VAL A 590 -6.18 18.23 20.60
N VAL A 591 -6.21 19.54 20.34
CA VAL A 591 -7.40 20.38 20.55
C VAL A 591 -8.38 20.19 19.39
N GLN A 592 -9.55 19.62 19.69
CA GLN A 592 -10.63 19.40 18.73
C GLN A 592 -11.82 20.31 19.06
N SER A 593 -12.15 21.24 18.15
CA SER A 593 -13.49 21.84 18.13
C SER A 593 -14.55 20.75 17.90
N SER A 594 -15.57 20.77 18.75
CA SER A 594 -16.81 20.02 18.67
C SER A 594 -17.97 21.01 18.83
N TRP A 595 -19.15 20.68 18.34
CA TRP A 595 -20.32 21.56 18.40
C TRP A 595 -21.41 20.94 19.28
N ASP A 596 -21.89 21.72 20.24
CA ASP A 596 -22.97 21.42 21.16
C ASP A 596 -24.18 22.31 20.83
N ALA A 597 -25.38 21.74 20.90
CA ALA A 597 -26.60 22.45 20.50
C ALA A 597 -26.95 23.64 21.40
N VAL A 598 -26.48 23.66 22.65
CA VAL A 598 -26.76 24.68 23.67
C VAL A 598 -25.55 25.59 23.89
N LYS A 599 -24.34 25.01 23.93
CA LYS A 599 -23.08 25.70 24.26
C LYS A 599 -22.28 26.16 23.04
N GLY A 600 -22.70 25.81 21.82
CA GLY A 600 -21.99 26.15 20.59
C GLY A 600 -20.66 25.39 20.46
N SER A 601 -19.58 26.09 20.08
CA SER A 601 -18.27 25.46 19.86
C SER A 601 -17.55 25.14 21.17
N ILE A 602 -17.53 23.86 21.57
CA ILE A 602 -16.76 23.33 22.71
C ILE A 602 -15.41 22.80 22.24
N LYS A 603 -14.32 23.22 22.90
CA LYS A 603 -12.99 22.58 22.77
C LYS A 603 -12.98 21.27 23.57
N LYS A 604 -12.76 20.13 22.92
CA LYS A 604 -12.40 18.85 23.55
C LYS A 604 -10.90 18.60 23.32
N ILE A 605 -10.16 18.22 24.37
CA ILE A 605 -8.75 17.85 24.27
C ILE A 605 -8.67 16.32 24.23
N ARG A 606 -7.88 15.78 23.31
CA ARG A 606 -7.63 14.33 23.21
C ARG A 606 -6.14 14.05 23.46
N PRO A 607 -5.77 13.22 24.44
CA PRO A 607 -4.39 12.77 24.61
C PRO A 607 -4.01 11.86 23.44
N ILE A 608 -2.77 11.99 22.97
CA ILE A 608 -2.16 11.17 21.93
C ILE A 608 -0.72 10.88 22.35
N ASP A 609 -0.30 9.62 22.24
CA ASP A 609 1.07 9.19 22.50
C ASP A 609 1.90 9.24 21.22
N ASP A 610 3.00 10.01 21.21
CA ASP A 610 3.88 10.14 20.04
C ASP A 610 4.85 8.96 19.93
N LEU A 611 4.31 7.79 19.57
CA LEU A 611 5.07 6.57 19.29
C LEU A 611 6.07 6.71 18.11
N THR A 612 6.11 7.86 17.43
CA THR A 612 7.13 8.17 16.42
C THR A 612 8.37 8.77 17.06
N GLU A 613 8.19 9.70 18.01
CA GLU A 613 9.28 10.32 18.77
C GLU A 613 10.04 9.29 19.62
N SER A 614 9.33 8.29 20.16
CA SER A 614 9.94 7.18 20.91
C SER A 614 10.54 6.06 20.04
N LEU A 615 10.50 6.20 18.70
CA LEU A 615 10.89 5.20 17.68
C LEU A 615 10.05 3.91 17.65
N ALA A 616 9.09 3.73 18.57
CA ALA A 616 8.24 2.54 18.67
C ALA A 616 7.56 2.17 17.34
N ASN A 617 6.98 3.16 16.64
CA ASN A 617 6.35 3.02 15.33
C ASN A 617 7.28 2.42 14.25
N LEU A 618 8.60 2.55 14.37
CA LEU A 618 9.57 1.99 13.41
C LEU A 618 9.77 0.49 13.58
N THR A 619 9.34 -0.10 14.69
CA THR A 619 9.36 -1.55 14.92
C THR A 619 8.12 -2.26 14.35
N SER A 620 7.07 -1.50 14.03
CA SER A 620 5.79 -2.05 13.60
C SER A 620 5.84 -2.66 12.20
N SER A 621 5.37 -3.90 12.07
CA SER A 621 5.20 -4.59 10.79
C SER A 621 3.89 -5.38 10.75
N GLY A 622 3.46 -5.78 9.56
CA GLY A 622 2.16 -6.43 9.40
C GLY A 622 1.90 -6.98 8.01
N THR A 623 0.97 -7.90 7.93
CA THR A 623 0.48 -8.59 6.72
C THR A 623 -0.81 -7.97 6.18
N GLU A 624 -1.62 -7.39 7.05
CA GLU A 624 -2.99 -6.96 6.81
C GLU A 624 -3.22 -5.47 7.17
N THR A 625 -4.42 -4.98 6.94
CA THR A 625 -4.85 -3.63 7.36
C THR A 625 -6.29 -3.67 7.81
N ILE A 626 -6.56 -3.04 8.95
CA ILE A 626 -7.93 -2.70 9.34
C ILE A 626 -8.49 -1.75 8.27
N ALA A 627 -9.72 -2.03 7.82
CA ALA A 627 -10.41 -1.30 6.76
C ALA A 627 -11.86 -1.04 7.19
N PRO A 628 -12.10 -0.02 8.04
CA PRO A 628 -13.45 0.28 8.54
C PRO A 628 -14.39 0.62 7.37
N HIS A 629 -15.69 0.40 7.56
CA HIS A 629 -16.67 0.78 6.56
C HIS A 629 -16.70 2.31 6.44
N GLY A 630 -16.77 2.82 5.21
CA GLY A 630 -17.08 4.23 4.96
C GLY A 630 -18.59 4.45 4.81
N VAL A 631 -19.01 5.71 4.75
CA VAL A 631 -20.41 6.10 4.48
C VAL A 631 -20.92 5.47 3.19
N ASP A 632 -20.07 5.39 2.17
CA ASP A 632 -20.33 4.69 0.91
C ASP A 632 -20.81 3.23 1.14
N CYS A 633 -20.20 2.50 2.07
CA CYS A 633 -20.57 1.11 2.41
C CYS A 633 -21.92 1.06 3.13
N ILE A 634 -22.17 2.00 4.05
CA ILE A 634 -23.44 2.09 4.78
C ILE A 634 -24.60 2.32 3.80
N ILE A 635 -24.43 3.28 2.88
CA ILE A 635 -25.42 3.62 1.84
C ILE A 635 -25.70 2.43 0.94
N VAL A 636 -24.67 1.71 0.50
CA VAL A 636 -24.86 0.48 -0.28
C VAL A 636 -25.62 -0.57 0.53
N GLY A 637 -25.36 -0.69 1.83
CA GLY A 637 -26.08 -1.60 2.73
C GLY A 637 -27.56 -1.25 2.78
N LEU A 638 -27.87 0.05 2.92
CA LEU A 638 -29.23 0.58 2.88
C LEU A 638 -29.91 0.38 1.51
N VAL A 639 -29.21 0.55 0.39
CA VAL A 639 -29.76 0.33 -0.97
C VAL A 639 -29.97 -1.16 -1.27
N HIS A 640 -29.04 -2.03 -0.85
CA HIS A 640 -29.20 -3.47 -1.01
C HIS A 640 -30.37 -3.98 -0.16
N ARG A 641 -30.47 -3.49 1.08
CA ARG A 641 -31.61 -3.70 1.97
C ARG A 641 -32.91 -3.10 1.41
N SER A 642 -32.93 -1.92 0.80
CA SER A 642 -34.19 -1.32 0.30
C SER A 642 -34.80 -2.10 -0.86
N ARG A 643 -33.98 -2.87 -1.59
CA ARG A 643 -34.41 -3.78 -2.65
C ARG A 643 -34.90 -5.14 -2.14
N LEU A 644 -34.68 -5.47 -0.87
CA LEU A 644 -34.85 -6.83 -0.33
C LEU A 644 -35.60 -6.89 1.02
N PHE A 645 -35.62 -5.82 1.81
CA PHE A 645 -36.27 -5.61 3.11
C PHE A 645 -35.67 -6.37 4.33
N ARG A 646 -34.86 -5.65 5.15
CA ARG A 646 -34.09 -6.06 6.38
C ARG A 646 -32.74 -6.73 6.05
N LEU A 647 -31.82 -7.02 7.00
CA LEU A 647 -31.41 -6.21 8.16
C LEU A 647 -30.16 -5.35 7.76
N HIS A 648 -29.31 -4.87 8.68
CA HIS A 648 -27.96 -4.30 8.41
C HIS A 648 -27.25 -3.99 9.74
N TRP A 649 -26.00 -4.45 9.89
CA TRP A 649 -25.06 -4.02 10.94
C TRP A 649 -23.75 -3.53 10.26
N SER A 650 -23.28 -2.30 10.53
CA SER A 650 -22.03 -1.78 9.94
C SER A 650 -21.01 -1.33 10.98
N CYS A 651 -19.74 -1.65 10.76
CA CYS A 651 -18.60 -1.14 11.53
C CYS A 651 -18.06 0.17 10.89
N PHE A 652 -18.57 1.32 11.33
CA PHE A 652 -18.16 2.65 10.86
C PHE A 652 -17.17 3.26 11.87
N PHE A 653 -15.90 2.84 11.79
CA PHE A 653 -14.88 3.13 12.80
C PHE A 653 -15.32 2.60 14.18
N ASP A 654 -15.45 3.48 15.18
CA ASP A 654 -15.92 3.18 16.55
C ASP A 654 -17.45 3.29 16.70
N ASP A 655 -18.18 3.55 15.60
CA ASP A 655 -19.64 3.63 15.56
C ASP A 655 -20.26 2.40 14.87
N PHE A 656 -21.09 1.65 15.60
CA PHE A 656 -21.78 0.46 15.10
C PHE A 656 -23.25 0.77 14.79
N PHE A 657 -23.61 0.95 13.52
CA PHE A 657 -25.01 1.17 13.13
C PHE A 657 -25.77 -0.15 13.04
N LEU A 658 -26.90 -0.25 13.75
CA LEU A 658 -27.93 -1.25 13.49
C LEU A 658 -29.14 -0.58 12.82
N VAL A 659 -29.73 -1.27 11.84
CA VAL A 659 -30.96 -0.80 11.17
C VAL A 659 -32.03 -1.87 11.28
N SER A 660 -33.12 -1.57 11.99
CA SER A 660 -34.27 -2.48 12.17
C SER A 660 -35.47 -2.08 11.32
N CYS A 661 -36.58 -2.82 11.42
CA CYS A 661 -37.90 -2.30 11.14
C CYS A 661 -38.66 -2.13 12.46
N ASP A 662 -39.72 -1.33 12.48
CA ASP A 662 -40.46 -1.01 13.71
C ASP A 662 -40.97 -2.26 14.46
N ARG A 663 -41.35 -3.31 13.73
CA ARG A 663 -41.84 -4.58 14.31
C ARG A 663 -40.75 -5.42 14.99
N GLU A 664 -39.49 -5.23 14.61
CA GLU A 664 -38.34 -5.97 15.15
C GLU A 664 -37.51 -5.13 16.14
N MET A 665 -37.76 -3.83 16.22
CA MET A 665 -36.98 -2.83 16.94
C MET A 665 -36.71 -3.23 18.41
N ALA A 666 -37.76 -3.44 19.20
CA ALA A 666 -37.65 -3.76 20.62
C ALA A 666 -37.00 -5.13 20.88
N HIS A 667 -37.24 -6.10 20.00
CA HIS A 667 -36.60 -7.42 20.10
C HIS A 667 -35.11 -7.32 19.77
N LEU A 668 -34.74 -6.61 18.71
CA LEU A 668 -33.34 -6.43 18.34
C LEU A 668 -32.56 -5.64 19.40
N ASP A 669 -33.18 -4.64 20.04
CA ASP A 669 -32.57 -3.89 21.14
C ASP A 669 -32.24 -4.80 22.34
N LEU A 670 -33.17 -5.68 22.72
CA LEU A 670 -32.96 -6.70 23.74
C LEU A 670 -31.80 -7.65 23.37
N ILE A 671 -31.76 -8.13 22.12
CA ILE A 671 -30.73 -9.07 21.66
C ILE A 671 -29.33 -8.42 21.63
N GLN A 672 -29.19 -7.18 21.15
CA GLN A 672 -27.88 -6.50 21.14
C GLN A 672 -27.37 -6.21 22.56
N LYS A 673 -28.26 -5.77 23.46
CA LYS A 673 -27.90 -5.42 24.84
C LYS A 673 -27.51 -6.67 25.61
N GLY A 674 -28.30 -7.74 25.50
CA GLY A 674 -27.98 -9.04 26.05
C GLY A 674 -26.64 -9.58 25.54
N PHE A 675 -26.33 -9.45 24.24
CA PHE A 675 -25.03 -9.86 23.70
C PHE A 675 -23.86 -9.12 24.38
N PHE A 676 -23.89 -7.78 24.42
CA PHE A 676 -22.80 -7.01 25.04
C PHE A 676 -22.70 -7.22 26.56
N GLU A 677 -23.83 -7.39 27.25
CA GLU A 677 -23.90 -7.70 28.69
C GLU A 677 -23.25 -9.05 29.02
N ILE A 678 -23.58 -10.10 28.27
CA ILE A 678 -23.01 -11.44 28.42
C ILE A 678 -21.49 -11.43 28.15
N MET A 679 -21.03 -10.62 27.19
CA MET A 679 -19.61 -10.46 26.87
C MET A 679 -18.82 -9.56 27.85
N GLY A 680 -19.48 -8.84 28.76
CA GLY A 680 -18.80 -7.91 29.67
C GLY A 680 -18.29 -6.63 29.00
N TRP A 681 -18.95 -6.21 27.92
CA TRP A 681 -18.58 -5.05 27.10
C TRP A 681 -19.56 -3.90 27.30
N SER A 682 -19.10 -2.82 27.93
CA SER A 682 -19.90 -1.62 28.15
C SER A 682 -20.17 -0.87 26.84
N THR A 683 -21.44 -0.53 26.57
CA THR A 683 -21.81 0.38 25.48
C THR A 683 -21.71 1.84 25.91
N SER A 684 -21.53 2.75 24.95
CA SER A 684 -21.45 4.20 25.24
C SER A 684 -22.85 4.80 25.39
N VAL A 685 -23.19 5.23 26.60
CA VAL A 685 -24.50 5.84 26.92
C VAL A 685 -24.76 7.14 26.12
N GLU A 686 -23.70 7.87 25.73
CA GLU A 686 -23.85 9.05 24.84
C GLU A 686 -24.25 8.67 23.40
N LYS A 687 -23.99 7.42 22.98
CA LYS A 687 -24.25 6.93 21.61
C LYS A 687 -25.47 6.00 21.52
N ASP A 688 -25.81 5.28 22.60
CA ASP A 688 -26.99 4.40 22.69
C ASP A 688 -28.27 5.20 23.00
N ASP A 689 -28.74 5.95 21.99
CA ASP A 689 -29.98 6.75 22.05
C ASP A 689 -31.22 5.97 21.54
N GLY A 690 -31.11 4.64 21.53
CA GLY A 690 -32.11 3.71 20.98
C GLY A 690 -32.27 3.78 19.45
N PHE A 691 -33.24 3.03 18.93
CA PHE A 691 -33.58 3.07 17.51
C PHE A 691 -34.42 4.30 17.17
N ARG A 692 -33.96 5.10 16.20
CA ARG A 692 -34.62 6.31 15.72
C ARG A 692 -34.63 6.35 14.19
N PRO A 693 -35.58 7.07 13.55
CA PRO A 693 -35.55 7.28 12.10
C PRO A 693 -34.31 8.03 11.59
N MET A 694 -33.59 8.72 12.48
CA MET A 694 -32.41 9.51 12.19
C MET A 694 -31.24 9.03 13.05
N ALA A 695 -30.11 8.73 12.43
CA ALA A 695 -28.88 8.30 13.10
C ALA A 695 -27.70 9.20 12.71
N ARG A 696 -26.76 9.41 13.64
CA ARG A 696 -25.62 10.32 13.46
C ARG A 696 -24.32 9.66 13.93
N ALA A 697 -23.27 9.76 13.14
CA ALA A 697 -21.93 9.22 13.45
C ALA A 697 -20.84 10.04 12.77
N LEU A 698 -19.73 10.36 13.46
CA LEU A 698 -18.58 11.15 12.99
C LEU A 698 -18.88 12.45 12.17
N GLY A 699 -20.09 13.02 12.32
CA GLY A 699 -20.54 14.20 11.57
C GLY A 699 -21.36 13.92 10.31
N VAL A 700 -21.72 12.66 10.05
CA VAL A 700 -22.75 12.21 9.10
C VAL A 700 -24.12 12.22 9.78
N GLU A 701 -25.17 12.58 9.05
CA GLU A 701 -26.56 12.30 9.39
C GLU A 701 -27.19 11.39 8.33
N ILE A 702 -27.85 10.32 8.77
CA ILE A 702 -28.61 9.39 7.94
C ILE A 702 -30.07 9.44 8.40
N ASN A 703 -30.97 9.81 7.50
CA ASN A 703 -32.40 9.95 7.79
C ASN A 703 -33.23 8.97 6.94
N LEU A 704 -33.90 8.05 7.63
CA LEU A 704 -34.74 6.97 7.11
C LEU A 704 -36.25 7.25 7.24
N ALA A 705 -36.66 8.48 7.62
CA ALA A 705 -38.08 8.80 7.80
C ALA A 705 -38.93 8.56 6.53
N ASP A 706 -38.35 8.81 5.35
CA ASP A 706 -39.01 8.60 4.05
C ASP A 706 -38.85 7.16 3.51
N SER A 707 -38.31 6.22 4.29
CA SER A 707 -37.92 4.88 3.82
C SER A 707 -39.10 4.02 3.35
N ALA A 708 -40.32 4.31 3.82
CA ALA A 708 -41.55 3.71 3.31
C ALA A 708 -41.81 4.05 1.83
N ALA A 709 -41.33 5.20 1.34
CA ALA A 709 -41.37 5.60 -0.06
C ALA A 709 -40.15 5.08 -0.87
N GLY A 710 -39.30 4.22 -0.26
CA GLY A 710 -38.04 3.76 -0.86
C GLY A 710 -36.93 4.81 -0.88
N LEU A 711 -37.10 5.92 -0.16
CA LEU A 711 -36.17 7.04 -0.10
C LEU A 711 -35.48 7.12 1.27
N PHE A 712 -34.21 7.48 1.28
CA PHE A 712 -33.51 7.92 2.49
C PHE A 712 -32.58 9.07 2.12
N LYS A 713 -32.17 9.84 3.12
CA LYS A 713 -31.36 11.04 2.96
C LYS A 713 -30.05 10.90 3.72
N VAL A 714 -28.94 11.32 3.11
CA VAL A 714 -27.64 11.43 3.78
C VAL A 714 -27.09 12.85 3.62
N SER A 715 -26.58 13.41 4.70
CA SER A 715 -25.99 14.76 4.72
C SER A 715 -24.90 14.87 5.79
N ASN A 716 -24.18 15.99 5.79
CA ASN A 716 -23.38 16.39 6.95
C ASN A 716 -24.32 16.84 8.08
N THR A 717 -23.99 16.53 9.35
CA THR A 717 -24.75 17.07 10.49
C THR A 717 -24.74 18.60 10.48
N GLU A 718 -25.83 19.24 10.90
CA GLU A 718 -25.94 20.71 10.95
C GLU A 718 -24.77 21.35 11.74
N ALA A 719 -24.38 20.71 12.85
CA ALA A 719 -23.18 20.98 13.62
C ALA A 719 -21.91 21.08 12.77
N ARG A 720 -21.65 20.06 11.93
CA ARG A 720 -20.49 20.01 11.02
C ARG A 720 -20.58 21.05 9.91
N GLN A 721 -21.78 21.26 9.35
CA GLN A 721 -22.02 22.27 8.32
C GLN A 721 -21.70 23.68 8.84
N LYS A 722 -22.18 24.02 10.05
CA LYS A 722 -21.91 25.30 10.72
C LYS A 722 -20.43 25.48 11.03
N GLU A 723 -19.79 24.48 11.64
CA GLU A 723 -18.34 24.50 11.95
C GLU A 723 -17.50 24.82 10.71
N LEU A 724 -17.64 24.00 9.66
CA LEU A 724 -16.84 24.13 8.45
C LEU A 724 -17.16 25.41 7.67
N SER A 725 -18.43 25.81 7.65
CA SER A 725 -18.85 27.09 7.05
C SER A 725 -18.22 28.29 7.76
N ALA A 726 -18.12 28.26 9.09
CA ALA A 726 -17.49 29.33 9.87
C ALA A 726 -15.98 29.41 9.58
N ILE A 727 -15.27 28.27 9.57
CA ILE A 727 -13.84 28.21 9.25
C ILE A 727 -13.58 28.73 7.83
N ILE A 728 -14.35 28.27 6.84
CA ILE A 728 -14.25 28.71 5.44
C ILE A 728 -14.52 30.22 5.31
N SER A 729 -15.53 30.74 6.01
CA SER A 729 -15.88 32.18 5.95
C SER A 729 -14.79 33.04 6.58
N GLY A 730 -14.29 32.68 7.77
CA GLY A 730 -13.19 33.40 8.42
C GLY A 730 -11.86 33.35 7.64
N MET A 731 -11.62 32.30 6.84
CA MET A 731 -10.48 32.27 5.92
C MET A 731 -10.70 33.17 4.68
N LEU A 732 -11.93 33.21 4.13
CA LEU A 732 -12.30 34.11 3.04
C LEU A 732 -12.21 35.59 3.46
N GLU A 733 -12.73 35.93 4.65
CA GLU A 733 -12.70 37.29 5.23
C GLU A 733 -11.27 37.80 5.46
N LYS A 734 -10.36 36.93 5.91
CA LYS A 734 -8.93 37.25 6.05
C LYS A 734 -8.20 37.38 4.71
N GLY A 735 -8.78 36.89 3.61
CA GLY A 735 -8.20 36.91 2.27
C GLY A 735 -6.86 36.16 2.11
N SER A 736 -6.37 35.51 3.17
CA SER A 736 -5.07 34.83 3.21
C SER A 736 -5.00 33.89 4.43
N ALA A 737 -4.17 32.84 4.33
CA ALA A 737 -3.86 31.96 5.45
C ALA A 737 -2.49 31.27 5.29
N LEU A 738 -1.95 30.70 6.36
CA LEU A 738 -0.71 29.92 6.29
C LEU A 738 -0.98 28.50 5.77
N SER A 739 0.02 27.88 5.16
CA SER A 739 -0.09 26.50 4.63
C SER A 739 -0.59 25.49 5.68
N LYS A 740 -0.18 25.64 6.95
CA LYS A 740 -0.68 24.86 8.10
C LYS A 740 -2.19 24.97 8.32
N ASP A 741 -2.78 26.14 8.06
CA ASP A 741 -4.21 26.39 8.27
C ASP A 741 -5.02 25.67 7.18
N PHE A 742 -4.49 25.59 5.96
CA PHE A 742 -5.05 24.73 4.90
C PHE A 742 -4.90 23.24 5.22
N GLU A 743 -3.82 22.81 5.89
CA GLU A 743 -3.67 21.42 6.33
C GLU A 743 -4.72 21.04 7.38
N VAL A 744 -4.95 21.91 8.36
CA VAL A 744 -6.02 21.76 9.37
C VAL A 744 -7.41 21.73 8.69
N LEU A 745 -7.70 22.70 7.83
CA LEU A 745 -8.97 22.73 7.07
C LEU A 745 -9.13 21.45 6.25
N ARG A 746 -8.11 21.07 5.46
CA ARG A 746 -8.11 19.86 4.63
C ARG A 746 -8.37 18.60 5.47
N GLY A 747 -7.76 18.49 6.65
CA GLY A 747 -7.99 17.39 7.59
C GLY A 747 -9.47 17.26 7.97
N ARG A 748 -10.14 18.37 8.33
CA ARG A 748 -11.57 18.37 8.65
C ARG A 748 -12.45 18.14 7.41
N LEU A 749 -12.10 18.72 6.26
CA LEU A 749 -12.87 18.58 5.02
C LEU A 749 -12.83 17.17 4.41
N ILE A 750 -11.79 16.36 4.65
CA ILE A 750 -11.74 14.97 4.15
C ILE A 750 -12.95 14.17 4.64
N PHE A 751 -13.37 14.35 5.90
CA PHE A 751 -14.53 13.64 6.44
C PHE A 751 -15.86 14.15 5.87
N ALA A 752 -15.99 15.46 5.66
CA ALA A 752 -17.19 16.05 5.07
C ALA A 752 -17.32 15.79 3.56
N GLU A 753 -16.22 15.80 2.82
CA GLU A 753 -16.17 15.43 1.40
C GLU A 753 -16.53 13.95 1.18
N ASN A 754 -16.30 13.08 2.18
CA ASN A 754 -16.79 11.71 2.17
C ASN A 754 -18.32 11.56 2.23
N GLN A 755 -19.04 12.66 2.44
CA GLN A 755 -20.51 12.71 2.58
C GLN A 755 -21.16 13.55 1.48
N ILE A 756 -20.36 14.27 0.68
CA ILE A 756 -20.81 15.07 -0.45
C ILE A 756 -20.60 14.22 -1.71
N PHE A 757 -21.68 13.66 -2.25
CA PHE A 757 -21.61 12.73 -3.36
C PHE A 757 -21.44 13.47 -4.70
N GLY A 758 -20.51 12.98 -5.53
CA GLY A 758 -20.28 13.50 -6.89
C GLY A 758 -18.86 14.04 -7.13
N ARG A 759 -18.68 14.75 -8.26
CA ARG A 759 -17.35 15.15 -8.77
C ARG A 759 -16.85 16.51 -8.29
N MET A 760 -17.73 17.40 -7.84
CA MET A 760 -17.35 18.79 -7.53
C MET A 760 -16.50 18.88 -6.27
N ALA A 761 -16.92 18.24 -5.17
CA ALA A 761 -16.19 18.23 -3.90
C ALA A 761 -14.73 17.76 -4.06
N CYS A 762 -14.49 16.70 -4.84
CA CYS A 762 -13.14 16.23 -5.16
C CYS A 762 -12.29 17.31 -5.87
N ARG A 763 -12.86 18.10 -6.79
CA ARG A 763 -12.13 19.20 -7.48
C ARG A 763 -11.77 20.32 -6.51
N HIS A 764 -12.69 20.70 -5.63
CA HIS A 764 -12.44 21.67 -4.56
C HIS A 764 -11.31 21.18 -3.62
N MET A 765 -11.37 19.91 -3.17
CA MET A 765 -10.33 19.31 -2.33
C MET A 765 -8.96 19.20 -2.99
N GLN A 766 -8.90 18.94 -4.30
CA GLN A 766 -7.64 18.94 -5.05
C GLN A 766 -6.96 20.31 -5.05
N ARG A 767 -7.74 21.40 -5.07
CA ARG A 767 -7.24 22.78 -5.07
C ARG A 767 -6.77 23.21 -3.68
N ILE A 768 -7.54 22.90 -2.65
CA ILE A 768 -7.12 23.06 -1.24
C ILE A 768 -5.82 22.26 -0.98
N SER A 769 -5.74 21.02 -1.49
CA SER A 769 -4.52 20.18 -1.40
C SER A 769 -3.34 20.66 -2.27
N ARG A 770 -3.50 21.71 -3.09
CA ARG A 770 -2.37 22.44 -3.70
C ARG A 770 -1.90 23.55 -2.78
N ALA A 771 -2.82 24.31 -2.17
CA ALA A 771 -2.49 25.35 -1.19
C ALA A 771 -1.70 24.81 0.03
N CYS A 772 -2.02 23.62 0.53
CA CYS A 772 -1.22 22.95 1.58
C CYS A 772 0.27 22.74 1.21
N ARG A 773 0.62 22.70 -0.09
CA ARG A 773 1.98 22.45 -0.57
C ARG A 773 2.76 23.73 -0.91
N SER A 774 2.13 24.89 -0.75
CA SER A 774 2.81 26.18 -0.82
C SER A 774 3.79 26.33 0.34
N LYS A 775 4.75 27.25 0.23
CA LYS A 775 5.60 27.68 1.34
C LYS A 775 5.13 29.04 1.83
N GLY A 776 4.86 29.15 3.14
CA GLY A 776 4.46 30.41 3.77
C GLY A 776 2.95 30.68 3.69
N MET A 777 2.62 31.96 3.46
CA MET A 777 1.24 32.46 3.38
C MET A 777 0.70 32.36 1.96
N VAL A 778 -0.55 31.95 1.82
CA VAL A 778 -1.26 31.77 0.55
C VAL A 778 -2.43 32.74 0.52
N GLU A 779 -2.53 33.56 -0.53
CA GLU A 779 -3.70 34.41 -0.75
C GLU A 779 -4.92 33.58 -1.17
N ILE A 780 -6.08 33.97 -0.66
CA ILE A 780 -7.39 33.35 -0.92
C ILE A 780 -8.18 34.33 -1.78
N ARG A 781 -7.80 34.39 -3.07
CA ARG A 781 -8.44 35.21 -4.11
C ARG A 781 -8.87 34.35 -5.29
N ASP A 782 -9.71 34.92 -6.15
CA ASP A 782 -10.13 34.38 -7.45
C ASP A 782 -10.50 32.89 -7.43
N GLU A 783 -9.74 32.05 -8.15
CA GLU A 783 -9.99 30.62 -8.31
C GLU A 783 -10.10 29.88 -6.97
N LEU A 784 -9.26 30.21 -5.98
CA LEU A 784 -9.28 29.54 -4.68
C LEU A 784 -10.53 29.95 -3.86
N ALA A 785 -10.92 31.22 -3.92
CA ALA A 785 -12.14 31.71 -3.29
C ALA A 785 -13.40 31.05 -3.91
N VAL A 786 -13.47 30.96 -5.25
CA VAL A 786 -14.54 30.21 -5.96
C VAL A 786 -14.59 28.75 -5.49
N HIS A 787 -13.42 28.12 -5.27
CA HIS A 787 -13.40 26.76 -4.75
C HIS A 787 -13.88 26.64 -3.29
N PHE A 788 -13.66 27.66 -2.45
CA PHE A 788 -14.16 27.72 -1.07
C PHE A 788 -15.69 27.93 -1.04
N PHE A 789 -16.21 28.88 -1.80
CA PHE A 789 -17.67 29.09 -1.94
C PHE A 789 -18.38 27.84 -2.47
N GLY A 790 -17.82 27.21 -3.52
CA GLY A 790 -18.39 25.98 -4.07
C GLY A 790 -18.36 24.81 -3.06
N PHE A 791 -17.31 24.68 -2.23
CA PHE A 791 -17.32 23.67 -1.16
C PHE A 791 -18.38 24.01 -0.09
N LYS A 792 -18.51 25.27 0.32
CA LYS A 792 -19.51 25.73 1.29
C LYS A 792 -20.94 25.46 0.81
N ALA A 793 -21.25 25.72 -0.46
CA ALA A 793 -22.55 25.40 -1.06
C ALA A 793 -22.82 23.88 -1.14
N ASN A 794 -21.77 23.07 -1.36
CA ASN A 794 -21.89 21.63 -1.39
C ASN A 794 -22.05 20.99 0.01
N LEU A 795 -21.59 21.64 1.09
CA LEU A 795 -21.72 21.13 2.47
C LEU A 795 -23.17 20.99 2.93
N SER A 796 -24.05 21.85 2.42
CA SER A 796 -25.49 21.86 2.72
C SER A 796 -26.34 20.98 1.79
N LEU A 797 -25.71 20.22 0.89
CA LEU A 797 -26.45 19.27 0.04
C LEU A 797 -26.94 18.07 0.87
N VAL A 798 -28.19 17.70 0.60
CA VAL A 798 -28.81 16.46 1.06
C VAL A 798 -28.89 15.53 -0.15
N HIS A 799 -28.44 14.28 0.03
CA HIS A 799 -28.30 13.28 -1.02
C HIS A 799 -29.22 12.08 -0.81
#